data_AF-A0A7I8EK90-F1
#
_entry.id   AF-A0A7I8EK90-F1
#
_cell.length_a   1.000
_cell.length_b   1.000
_cell.length_c   1.000
_cell.angle_alpha   90.00
_cell.angle_beta   90.00
_cell.angle_gamma   90.00
#
_symmetry.space_group_name_H-M   'P 1'
#
loop_
_entity.id
_entity.type
_entity.pdbx_description
1 polymer ?
#
loop_
_entity_poly.entity_id
_entity_poly.type
_entity_poly.pdbx_seq_one_letter_code
_entity_poly.pdbx_strand_id
1 'polypeptide(L)'
;MRNFQPKNHRDHQSTSWTHIEYHTDAGLGIYARQSTLAQVKNYRQSTEMQTDDLVDLAKHFGWNEDHIILFTQDLAKSGKLRIDQRSGLRSLIERIEQGEIKTVLVFLEDRLFRDETGIQYNIFIDVCKRHGVLVITPHMTYDFTNPFHVKQFRWRCEEAADYLRDYVINRLHGAKNRVSESGKFAGRSIPVGFIVDNEPSLIVDGKVAPNPTYRKFIPYEPHAKIVRWLFKRYWEIGGKIRPLCRELQQLPFVFPDFEPDVDMSKYIALYHLKQVPGGYHVSRPGLMGILTNVAYIGYWIHLGAIVSKNNHQALVEEDVFWYAFKHLSPYTITGERNDKKNGSIRYSRKDPIPALLKNVIGSREGGRVYVSTSGLTHKPIYIIEEREQRLVLKYHAATPCGEIDDLVSTRLVERMKQTRQFEHYQDYALELQKERDLVGETIKKQVVEIDKQMDGLLATLSLPNNALPMKLREKLVTKYALLEKQKEELEVKQTTIQTDQNLLTLMEYYSLVDRIGQQWEHIPFTDKQALADALIKGVYLDEMTAHWLRLEVEWMDPQWQTERVYVFRSGGAHKTWTDEENAIITDLFLTTPREDILAKLPRRSWAAILVQARKLQAHRKRNLISLCDIPETLSMDDVAFMKGVDIPLGETSCHKWETLHLPRPLV
;
A
#
# COMPACT_ATOMS: atom_id res chain seq x y z
N MET A 1 -27.10 36.34 -37.23
CA MET A 1 -26.38 37.20 -36.27
C MET A 1 -27.24 37.30 -35.00
N ARG A 2 -26.85 36.61 -33.93
CA ARG A 2 -27.49 36.70 -32.62
C ARG A 2 -26.52 37.44 -31.70
N ASN A 3 -26.89 38.66 -31.33
CA ASN A 3 -26.09 39.58 -30.54
C ASN A 3 -25.87 39.00 -29.12
N PHE A 4 -24.60 38.93 -28.73
CA PHE A 4 -24.18 38.59 -27.38
C PHE A 4 -24.42 39.81 -26.48
N GLN A 5 -25.35 39.71 -25.52
CA GLN A 5 -25.46 40.66 -24.41
C GLN A 5 -24.75 40.08 -23.19
N PRO A 6 -23.81 40.81 -22.56
CA PRO A 6 -23.29 40.43 -21.26
C PRO A 6 -24.38 40.67 -20.19
N LYS A 7 -24.59 39.68 -19.31
CA LYS A 7 -25.45 39.85 -18.13
C LYS A 7 -24.74 40.75 -17.12
N ASN A 8 -25.44 41.78 -16.65
CA ASN A 8 -25.02 42.62 -15.52
C ASN A 8 -24.69 41.77 -14.30
N HIS A 9 -23.47 41.92 -13.77
CA HIS A 9 -23.14 41.53 -12.41
C HIS A 9 -24.09 42.27 -11.46
N ARG A 10 -24.86 41.52 -10.67
CA ARG A 10 -25.59 42.10 -9.55
C ARG A 10 -24.56 42.40 -8.49
N ASP A 11 -24.35 43.69 -8.21
CA ASP A 11 -23.74 44.14 -6.97
C ASP A 11 -24.55 43.57 -5.81
N HIS A 12 -23.99 42.58 -5.13
CA HIS A 12 -24.50 42.16 -3.84
C HIS A 12 -24.14 43.27 -2.85
N GLN A 13 -25.12 44.13 -2.59
CA GLN A 13 -25.09 45.07 -1.47
C GLN A 13 -24.70 44.32 -0.20
N SER A 14 -23.56 44.72 0.34
CA SER A 14 -23.03 44.36 1.65
C SER A 14 -24.11 44.55 2.71
N THR A 15 -24.61 43.44 3.27
CA THR A 15 -25.20 43.44 4.59
C THR A 15 -24.07 43.53 5.60
N SER A 16 -24.13 44.53 6.48
CA SER A 16 -23.17 44.81 7.53
C SER A 16 -22.96 43.59 8.43
N TRP A 17 -21.85 42.88 8.21
CA TRP A 17 -21.24 41.99 9.18
C TRP A 17 -19.89 42.61 9.52
N THR A 18 -19.61 42.75 10.81
CA THR A 18 -18.34 43.21 11.41
C THR A 18 -17.13 42.86 10.53
N HIS A 19 -16.33 43.85 10.16
CA HIS A 19 -15.02 43.64 9.55
C HIS A 19 -14.21 42.73 10.50
N ILE A 20 -14.02 41.47 10.11
CA ILE A 20 -13.07 40.58 10.77
C ILE A 20 -11.71 41.00 10.23
N GLU A 21 -10.90 41.65 11.06
CA GLU A 21 -9.50 41.93 10.71
C GLU A 21 -8.75 40.61 10.67
N TYR A 22 -8.22 40.27 9.50
CA TYR A 22 -7.38 39.10 9.32
C TYR A 22 -5.99 39.43 9.86
N HIS A 23 -5.49 38.60 10.78
CA HIS A 23 -4.10 38.68 11.23
C HIS A 23 -3.15 38.13 10.16
N THR A 24 -2.94 38.90 9.09
CA THR A 24 -2.09 38.52 7.94
C THR A 24 -0.60 38.41 8.29
N ASP A 25 -0.20 38.92 9.46
CA ASP A 25 1.14 38.78 10.03
C ASP A 25 1.42 37.38 10.61
N ALA A 26 0.38 36.56 10.78
CA ALA A 26 0.49 35.20 11.33
C ALA A 26 0.31 34.12 10.25
N GLY A 27 0.82 32.92 10.51
CA GLY A 27 0.80 31.80 9.56
C GLY A 27 -0.61 31.37 9.15
N LEU A 28 -0.77 31.09 7.85
CA LEU A 28 -1.98 30.56 7.23
C LEU A 28 -1.80 29.08 6.86
N GLY A 29 -2.60 28.21 7.44
CA GLY A 29 -2.64 26.80 7.06
C GLY A 29 -3.67 26.53 5.96
N ILE A 30 -3.25 26.13 4.77
CA ILE A 30 -4.16 25.69 3.71
C ILE A 30 -4.29 24.17 3.77
N TYR A 31 -5.49 23.65 4.02
CA TYR A 31 -5.73 22.19 4.07
C TYR A 31 -6.51 21.71 2.84
N ALA A 32 -5.83 20.96 1.98
CA ALA A 32 -6.40 20.41 0.74
C ALA A 32 -6.49 18.87 0.81
N ARG A 33 -7.67 18.32 0.46
CA ARG A 33 -7.91 16.86 0.43
C ARG A 33 -8.78 16.42 -0.73
N GLN A 34 -8.37 15.35 -1.41
CA GLN A 34 -9.16 14.66 -2.44
C GLN A 34 -9.60 13.26 -1.98
N SER A 35 -10.84 12.88 -2.29
CA SER A 35 -11.37 11.53 -2.01
C SER A 35 -10.89 10.56 -3.10
N THR A 36 -10.17 9.51 -2.74
CA THR A 36 -9.79 8.35 -3.60
C THR A 36 -8.72 8.55 -4.69
N LEU A 37 -7.79 7.60 -4.76
CA LEU A 37 -6.68 7.51 -5.75
C LEU A 37 -7.15 7.49 -7.22
N ALA A 38 -8.35 6.95 -7.50
CA ALA A 38 -8.89 6.90 -8.85
C ALA A 38 -9.27 8.29 -9.40
N GLN A 39 -9.63 9.23 -8.53
CA GLN A 39 -9.96 10.61 -8.93
C GLN A 39 -8.71 11.45 -9.16
N VAL A 40 -7.62 11.18 -8.43
CA VAL A 40 -6.32 11.86 -8.58
C VAL A 40 -5.73 11.67 -9.99
N LYS A 41 -5.87 10.47 -10.58
CA LYS A 41 -5.40 10.20 -11.96
C LYS A 41 -6.28 10.80 -13.06
N ASN A 42 -7.59 10.92 -12.83
CA ASN A 42 -8.55 11.32 -13.87
C ASN A 42 -8.91 12.81 -13.86
N TYR A 43 -8.64 13.53 -12.76
CA TYR A 43 -9.06 14.93 -12.59
C TYR A 43 -7.93 15.83 -12.07
N ARG A 44 -6.80 15.92 -12.79
CA ARG A 44 -5.69 16.85 -12.47
C ARG A 44 -6.17 18.30 -12.29
N GLN A 45 -7.10 18.76 -13.14
CA GLN A 45 -7.69 20.10 -13.07
C GLN A 45 -8.46 20.37 -11.77
N SER A 46 -9.02 19.34 -11.11
CA SER A 46 -9.73 19.52 -9.83
C SER A 46 -8.76 19.63 -8.65
N THR A 47 -7.54 19.11 -8.80
CA THR A 47 -6.45 19.26 -7.83
C THR A 47 -5.84 20.66 -7.96
N GLU A 48 -5.61 21.14 -9.18
CA GLU A 48 -5.16 22.52 -9.49
C GLU A 48 -6.15 23.57 -8.96
N MET A 49 -7.47 23.42 -9.19
CA MET A 49 -8.50 24.30 -8.61
C MET A 49 -8.60 24.29 -7.07
N GLN A 50 -8.01 23.31 -6.37
CA GLN A 50 -8.14 23.20 -4.91
C GLN A 50 -6.92 23.73 -4.17
N THR A 51 -5.74 23.67 -4.78
CA THR A 51 -4.51 24.21 -4.19
C THR A 51 -4.24 25.62 -4.69
N ASP A 52 -4.32 25.84 -6.00
CA ASP A 52 -3.84 27.07 -6.62
C ASP A 52 -4.87 28.19 -6.40
N ASP A 53 -6.17 27.90 -6.56
CA ASP A 53 -7.24 28.87 -6.26
C ASP A 53 -7.27 29.27 -4.78
N LEU A 54 -6.92 28.38 -3.85
CA LEU A 54 -6.86 28.71 -2.42
C LEU A 54 -5.61 29.53 -2.07
N VAL A 55 -4.49 29.26 -2.71
CA VAL A 55 -3.26 30.08 -2.58
C VAL A 55 -3.51 31.47 -3.17
N ASP A 56 -4.17 31.56 -4.32
CA ASP A 56 -4.54 32.84 -4.94
C ASP A 56 -5.56 33.61 -4.10
N LEU A 57 -6.51 32.90 -3.49
CA LEU A 57 -7.47 33.48 -2.54
C LEU A 57 -6.75 34.00 -1.28
N ALA A 58 -5.78 33.25 -0.74
CA ALA A 58 -4.96 33.68 0.38
C ALA A 58 -4.15 34.95 0.08
N LYS A 59 -3.54 35.01 -1.12
CA LYS A 59 -2.84 36.21 -1.61
C LYS A 59 -3.79 37.39 -1.77
N HIS A 60 -5.00 37.15 -2.28
CA HIS A 60 -6.02 38.19 -2.41
C HIS A 60 -6.46 38.76 -1.05
N PHE A 61 -6.50 37.93 0.00
CA PHE A 61 -6.77 38.37 1.36
C PHE A 61 -5.57 39.04 2.05
N GLY A 62 -4.38 39.06 1.43
CA GLY A 62 -3.22 39.81 1.90
C GLY A 62 -2.12 39.00 2.61
N TRP A 63 -2.16 37.66 2.56
CA TRP A 63 -1.05 36.84 3.05
C TRP A 63 0.12 36.81 2.08
N ASN A 64 1.34 36.97 2.61
CA ASN A 64 2.57 36.75 1.86
C ASN A 64 2.82 35.23 1.69
N GLU A 65 3.44 34.82 0.57
CA GLU A 65 3.70 33.40 0.27
C GLU A 65 4.48 32.69 1.38
N ASP A 66 5.43 33.40 2.02
CA ASP A 66 6.27 32.88 3.11
C ASP A 66 5.47 32.48 4.37
N HIS A 67 4.25 32.99 4.54
CA HIS A 67 3.37 32.68 5.66
C HIS A 67 2.32 31.61 5.33
N ILE A 68 2.30 31.10 4.10
CA ILE A 68 1.31 30.11 3.63
C ILE A 68 1.91 28.70 3.75
N ILE A 69 1.31 27.86 4.59
CA ILE A 69 1.72 26.47 4.79
C ILE A 69 0.65 25.55 4.18
N LEU A 70 1.04 24.80 3.15
CA LEU A 70 0.13 23.89 2.43
C LEU A 70 0.22 22.45 2.98
N PHE A 71 -0.91 21.90 3.42
CA PHE A 71 -1.02 20.54 3.93
C PHE A 71 -1.70 19.62 2.90
N THR A 72 -0.91 18.89 2.12
CA THR A 72 -1.36 17.94 1.08
C THR A 72 -1.10 16.47 1.42
N GLN A 73 -0.49 16.17 2.57
CA GLN A 73 -0.03 14.82 2.95
C GLN A 73 -1.16 13.79 3.14
N ASP A 74 -2.43 14.24 3.12
CA ASP A 74 -3.62 13.39 3.22
C ASP A 74 -4.39 13.23 1.89
N LEU A 75 -3.75 13.53 0.76
CA LEU A 75 -4.28 13.21 -0.57
C LEU A 75 -4.67 11.72 -0.64
N ALA A 76 -5.90 11.46 -1.10
CA ALA A 76 -6.55 10.15 -1.17
C ALA A 76 -6.95 9.47 0.16
N LYS A 77 -6.81 10.12 1.32
CA LYS A 77 -7.35 9.62 2.60
C LYS A 77 -8.82 10.02 2.79
N SER A 78 -9.59 9.16 3.47
CA SER A 78 -11.03 9.38 3.70
C SER A 78 -11.28 10.44 4.78
N GLY A 79 -12.26 11.31 4.56
CA GLY A 79 -12.71 12.30 5.56
C GLY A 79 -13.46 11.70 6.76
N LYS A 80 -13.74 10.39 6.74
CA LYS A 80 -14.20 9.63 7.91
C LYS A 80 -13.07 9.26 8.87
N LEU A 81 -11.82 9.31 8.41
CA LEU A 81 -10.67 8.97 9.24
C LEU A 81 -10.46 10.06 10.28
N ARG A 82 -10.00 9.61 11.44
CA ARG A 82 -9.73 10.47 12.59
C ARG A 82 -8.49 11.33 12.35
N ILE A 83 -8.34 12.36 13.18
CA ILE A 83 -7.17 13.26 13.16
C ILE A 83 -5.86 12.45 13.29
N ASP A 84 -5.80 11.44 14.16
CA ASP A 84 -4.60 10.61 14.38
C ASP A 84 -4.19 9.77 13.16
N GLN A 85 -5.14 9.47 12.26
CA GLN A 85 -4.90 8.68 11.05
C GLN A 85 -4.52 9.56 9.85
N ARG A 86 -4.50 10.89 10.03
CA ARG A 86 -4.32 11.90 8.98
C ARG A 86 -3.14 12.79 9.34
N SER A 87 -1.97 12.42 8.82
CA SER A 87 -0.69 13.09 9.07
C SER A 87 -0.71 14.58 8.72
N GLY A 88 -1.37 14.98 7.64
CA GLY A 88 -1.49 16.39 7.26
C GLY A 88 -2.39 17.18 8.22
N LEU A 89 -3.54 16.62 8.57
CA LEU A 89 -4.49 17.25 9.51
C LEU A 89 -3.92 17.31 10.94
N ARG A 90 -3.17 16.29 11.35
CA ARG A 90 -2.45 16.27 12.62
C ARG A 90 -1.41 17.37 12.69
N SER A 91 -0.57 17.48 11.66
CA SER A 91 0.47 18.53 11.60
C SER A 91 -0.13 19.94 11.59
N LEU A 92 -1.28 20.14 10.92
CA LEU A 92 -2.03 21.40 10.99
C LEU A 92 -2.44 21.75 12.43
N ILE A 93 -2.97 20.78 13.18
CA ILE A 93 -3.40 20.99 14.56
C ILE A 93 -2.21 21.24 15.49
N GLU A 94 -1.11 20.50 15.33
CA GLU A 94 0.11 20.71 16.13
C GLU A 94 0.66 22.14 15.96
N ARG A 95 0.69 22.65 14.71
CA ARG A 95 1.13 24.04 14.44
C ARG A 95 0.15 25.11 14.95
N ILE A 96 -1.15 24.80 15.01
CA ILE A 96 -2.14 25.65 15.68
C ILE A 96 -1.86 25.70 17.18
N GLU A 97 -1.60 24.55 17.81
CA GLU A 97 -1.31 24.45 19.24
C GLU A 97 0.00 25.16 19.62
N GLN A 98 1.00 25.13 18.75
CA GLN A 98 2.25 25.89 18.87
C GLN A 98 2.07 27.40 18.64
N GLY A 99 0.92 27.83 18.12
CA GLY A 99 0.61 29.24 17.86
C GLY A 99 1.18 29.79 16.56
N GLU A 100 1.78 28.95 15.71
CA GLU A 100 2.34 29.32 14.40
C GLU A 100 1.22 29.69 13.40
N ILE A 101 0.08 28.99 13.49
CA ILE A 101 -1.06 29.17 12.58
C ILE A 101 -2.21 29.84 13.32
N LYS A 102 -2.66 30.99 12.81
CA LYS A 102 -3.84 31.74 13.31
C LYS A 102 -5.02 31.72 12.35
N THR A 103 -4.84 31.26 11.13
CA THR A 103 -5.91 31.13 10.16
C THR A 103 -5.78 29.82 9.39
N VAL A 104 -6.90 29.13 9.17
CA VAL A 104 -6.97 27.90 8.39
C VAL A 104 -7.88 28.11 7.21
N LEU A 105 -7.40 27.90 6.00
CA LEU A 105 -8.17 28.05 4.77
C LEU A 105 -8.50 26.67 4.18
N VAL A 106 -9.79 26.43 3.92
CA VAL A 106 -10.27 25.19 3.30
C VAL A 106 -11.33 25.47 2.26
N PHE A 107 -11.34 24.70 1.17
CA PHE A 107 -12.31 24.89 0.10
C PHE A 107 -13.76 24.61 0.54
N LEU A 108 -13.96 23.55 1.33
CA LEU A 108 -15.24 23.16 1.90
C LEU A 108 -15.01 22.51 3.27
N GLU A 109 -15.98 22.65 4.19
CA GLU A 109 -15.90 22.11 5.56
C GLU A 109 -15.84 20.57 5.54
N ASP A 110 -16.39 19.94 4.50
CA ASP A 110 -16.36 18.50 4.24
C ASP A 110 -14.96 17.92 3.93
N ARG A 111 -13.98 18.80 3.71
CA ARG A 111 -12.56 18.44 3.53
C ARG A 111 -11.90 18.14 4.86
N LEU A 112 -12.28 18.88 5.90
CA LEU A 112 -11.81 18.69 7.26
C LEU A 112 -12.43 17.44 7.88
N PHE A 113 -13.76 17.40 7.99
CA PHE A 113 -14.45 16.32 8.71
C PHE A 113 -15.70 15.82 7.97
N ARG A 114 -15.89 14.49 7.98
CA ARG A 114 -17.13 13.80 7.59
C ARG A 114 -17.49 12.73 8.64
N ASP A 115 -17.23 13.06 9.89
CA ASP A 115 -17.37 12.15 11.02
C ASP A 115 -18.84 12.11 11.50
N GLU A 116 -19.38 10.90 11.59
CA GLU A 116 -20.76 10.64 11.99
C GLU A 116 -20.96 10.70 13.51
N THR A 117 -19.88 10.54 14.29
CA THR A 117 -19.97 10.58 15.76
C THR A 117 -19.99 12.00 16.31
N GLY A 118 -19.31 12.90 15.60
CA GLY A 118 -19.21 14.32 15.91
C GLY A 118 -18.09 14.66 16.88
N ILE A 119 -17.15 13.74 17.09
CA ILE A 119 -16.05 13.92 18.03
C ILE A 119 -14.95 14.75 17.38
N GLN A 120 -14.57 14.41 16.14
CA GLN A 120 -13.37 14.97 15.52
C GLN A 120 -13.51 16.47 15.22
N TYR A 121 -14.66 16.91 14.70
CA TYR A 121 -14.88 18.33 14.46
C TYR A 121 -15.02 19.14 15.77
N ASN A 122 -15.50 18.52 16.87
CA ASN A 122 -15.64 19.20 18.15
C ASN A 122 -14.28 19.43 18.81
N ILE A 123 -13.37 18.45 18.73
CA ILE A 123 -11.98 18.62 19.17
C ILE A 123 -11.31 19.75 18.39
N PHE A 124 -11.50 19.79 17.07
CA PHE A 124 -10.95 20.84 16.22
C PHE A 124 -11.50 22.23 16.56
N ILE A 125 -12.82 22.35 16.78
CA ILE A 125 -13.44 23.60 17.22
C ILE A 125 -12.84 24.05 18.56
N ASP A 126 -12.67 23.13 19.52
CA ASP A 126 -12.11 23.45 20.84
C ASP A 126 -10.66 23.94 20.76
N VAL A 127 -9.82 23.26 19.96
CA VAL A 127 -8.44 23.71 19.70
C VAL A 127 -8.43 25.09 19.05
N CYS A 128 -9.21 25.29 17.99
CA CYS A 128 -9.25 26.59 17.31
C CYS A 128 -9.75 27.70 18.24
N LYS A 129 -10.76 27.42 19.08
CA LYS A 129 -11.28 28.37 20.07
C LYS A 129 -10.24 28.73 21.14
N ARG A 130 -9.49 27.74 21.65
CA ARG A 130 -8.43 27.97 22.66
C ARG A 130 -7.28 28.83 22.13
N HIS A 131 -6.93 28.65 20.85
CA HIS A 131 -5.80 29.34 20.23
C HIS A 131 -6.19 30.59 19.42
N GLY A 132 -7.48 30.95 19.38
CA GLY A 132 -7.99 32.11 18.66
C GLY A 132 -7.83 31.99 17.14
N VAL A 133 -8.00 30.79 16.59
CA VAL A 133 -7.82 30.50 15.16
C VAL A 133 -9.11 30.70 14.39
N LEU A 134 -9.03 31.39 13.26
CA LEU A 134 -10.11 31.57 12.30
C LEU A 134 -10.08 30.47 11.24
N VAL A 135 -11.25 29.99 10.82
CA VAL A 135 -11.36 29.05 9.69
C VAL A 135 -12.09 29.74 8.55
N ILE A 136 -11.45 29.84 7.39
CA ILE A 136 -11.99 30.51 6.21
C ILE A 136 -12.34 29.46 5.16
N THR A 137 -13.53 29.62 4.58
CA THR A 137 -13.93 28.97 3.33
C THR A 137 -14.29 30.04 2.30
N PRO A 138 -14.31 29.73 1.00
CA PRO A 138 -14.73 30.67 -0.05
C PRO A 138 -16.14 31.25 0.17
N HIS A 139 -16.94 30.64 1.04
CA HIS A 139 -18.31 31.04 1.32
C HIS A 139 -18.50 31.68 2.70
N MET A 140 -17.60 31.43 3.66
CA MET A 140 -17.77 31.89 5.03
C MET A 140 -16.46 31.93 5.83
N THR A 141 -16.34 32.89 6.75
CA THR A 141 -15.32 32.89 7.80
C THR A 141 -15.94 32.47 9.13
N TYR A 142 -15.31 31.52 9.82
CA TYR A 142 -15.71 30.98 11.11
C TYR A 142 -14.76 31.47 12.20
N ASP A 143 -15.34 32.19 13.16
CA ASP A 143 -14.72 32.52 14.44
C ASP A 143 -15.40 31.70 15.54
N PHE A 144 -14.69 30.75 16.12
CA PHE A 144 -15.24 29.84 17.13
C PHE A 144 -15.39 30.44 18.54
N THR A 145 -15.00 31.70 18.74
CA THR A 145 -15.44 32.44 19.93
C THR A 145 -16.94 32.75 19.87
N ASN A 146 -17.48 32.93 18.65
CA ASN A 146 -18.89 33.16 18.41
C ASN A 146 -19.69 31.85 18.45
N PRO A 147 -20.66 31.69 19.38
CA PRO A 147 -21.51 30.50 19.46
C PRO A 147 -22.29 30.19 18.18
N PHE A 148 -22.60 31.20 17.36
CA PHE A 148 -23.29 31.02 16.08
C PHE A 148 -22.41 30.30 15.05
N HIS A 149 -21.16 30.73 14.88
CA HIS A 149 -20.21 30.09 13.98
C HIS A 149 -19.88 28.66 14.40
N VAL A 150 -19.78 28.40 15.70
CA VAL A 150 -19.63 27.03 16.23
C VAL A 150 -20.80 26.15 15.80
N LYS A 151 -22.05 26.61 15.99
CA LYS A 151 -23.24 25.85 15.59
C LYS A 151 -23.31 25.64 14.08
N GLN A 152 -22.98 26.65 13.29
CA GLN A 152 -23.04 26.58 11.85
C GLN A 152 -21.98 25.64 11.26
N PHE A 153 -20.75 25.68 11.78
CA PHE A 153 -19.69 24.75 11.37
C PHE A 153 -20.06 23.30 11.72
N ARG A 154 -20.58 23.05 12.94
CA ARG A 154 -21.11 21.73 13.34
C ARG A 154 -22.19 21.25 12.38
N TRP A 155 -23.17 22.11 12.10
CA TRP A 155 -24.27 21.78 11.21
C TRP A 155 -23.78 21.43 9.79
N ARG A 156 -22.79 22.13 9.24
CA ARG A 156 -22.19 21.80 7.93
C ARG A 156 -21.45 20.45 7.95
N CYS A 157 -20.71 20.15 9.01
CA CYS A 157 -20.06 18.84 9.16
C CYS A 157 -21.09 17.71 9.31
N GLU A 158 -22.17 17.93 10.05
CA GLU A 158 -23.29 16.99 10.20
C GLU A 158 -24.03 16.79 8.89
N GLU A 159 -24.36 17.85 8.16
CA GLU A 159 -25.00 17.81 6.84
C GLU A 159 -24.17 17.00 5.84
N ALA A 160 -22.84 17.15 5.85
CA ALA A 160 -21.95 16.37 5.01
C ALA A 160 -21.92 14.87 5.37
N ALA A 161 -21.99 14.54 6.67
CA ALA A 161 -22.07 13.17 7.16
C ALA A 161 -23.43 12.53 6.84
N ASP A 162 -24.52 13.27 7.04
CA ASP A 162 -25.89 12.84 6.75
C ASP A 162 -26.13 12.69 5.25
N TYR A 163 -25.61 13.57 4.39
CA TYR A 163 -25.66 13.39 2.94
C TYR A 163 -25.00 12.06 2.52
N LEU A 164 -23.84 11.73 3.09
CA LEU A 164 -23.16 10.47 2.81
C LEU A 164 -23.96 9.27 3.33
N ARG A 165 -24.52 9.36 4.54
CA ARG A 165 -25.31 8.27 5.13
C ARG A 165 -26.65 8.08 4.41
N ASP A 166 -27.44 9.13 4.28
CA ASP A 166 -28.82 9.03 3.80
C ASP A 166 -28.92 9.02 2.28
N TYR A 167 -28.14 9.86 1.59
CA TYR A 167 -28.20 9.93 0.14
C TYR A 167 -27.29 8.87 -0.51
N VAL A 168 -26.04 8.75 -0.09
CA VAL A 168 -25.09 7.82 -0.74
C VAL A 168 -25.27 6.38 -0.26
N ILE A 169 -25.31 6.14 1.06
CA ILE A 169 -25.42 4.78 1.60
C ILE A 169 -26.89 4.30 1.54
N ASN A 170 -27.83 4.99 2.18
CA ASN A 170 -29.20 4.50 2.29
C ASN A 170 -29.96 4.55 0.96
N ARG A 171 -29.86 5.64 0.19
CA ARG A 171 -30.59 5.77 -1.07
C ARG A 171 -29.85 5.17 -2.26
N LEU A 172 -28.60 5.56 -2.52
CA LEU A 172 -27.87 5.04 -3.68
C LEU A 172 -27.40 3.59 -3.47
N HIS A 173 -26.80 3.23 -2.34
CA HIS A 173 -26.49 1.81 -2.09
C HIS A 173 -27.74 0.99 -1.82
N GLY A 174 -28.77 1.52 -1.15
CA GLY A 174 -30.06 0.81 -1.00
C GLY A 174 -30.73 0.50 -2.34
N ALA A 175 -30.78 1.46 -3.28
CA ALA A 175 -31.29 1.22 -4.62
C ALA A 175 -30.43 0.20 -5.39
N LYS A 176 -29.10 0.30 -5.30
CA LYS A 176 -28.19 -0.69 -5.89
C LYS A 176 -28.36 -2.08 -5.27
N ASN A 177 -28.55 -2.16 -3.96
CA ASN A 177 -28.73 -3.41 -3.23
C ASN A 177 -30.04 -4.08 -3.65
N ARG A 178 -31.14 -3.33 -3.74
CA ARG A 178 -32.43 -3.86 -4.23
C ARG A 178 -32.34 -4.37 -5.67
N VAL A 179 -31.62 -3.66 -6.54
CA VAL A 179 -31.36 -4.13 -7.91
C VAL A 179 -30.51 -5.41 -7.89
N SER A 180 -29.45 -5.44 -7.08
CA SER A 180 -28.58 -6.62 -6.94
C SER A 180 -29.30 -7.81 -6.32
N GLU A 181 -30.19 -7.61 -5.37
CA GLU A 181 -31.00 -8.64 -4.73
C GLU A 181 -31.97 -9.26 -5.75
N SER A 182 -32.50 -8.46 -6.69
CA SER A 182 -33.33 -8.98 -7.78
C SER A 182 -32.58 -9.80 -8.86
N GLY A 183 -31.29 -10.11 -8.65
CA GLY A 183 -30.46 -10.85 -9.62
C GLY A 183 -29.91 -9.99 -10.76
N LYS A 184 -30.09 -8.67 -10.70
CA LYS A 184 -29.66 -7.73 -11.75
C LYS A 184 -28.36 -7.05 -11.39
N PHE A 185 -27.56 -6.75 -12.42
CA PHE A 185 -26.30 -6.05 -12.30
C PHE A 185 -26.50 -4.62 -11.79
N ALA A 186 -25.79 -4.28 -10.70
CA ALA A 186 -25.88 -3.00 -10.02
C ALA A 186 -24.53 -2.24 -9.96
N GLY A 187 -23.63 -2.52 -10.91
CA GLY A 187 -22.34 -1.80 -11.02
C GLY A 187 -21.18 -2.42 -10.22
N ARG A 188 -21.26 -3.71 -9.88
CA ARG A 188 -20.15 -4.46 -9.28
C ARG A 188 -19.13 -4.90 -10.35
N SER A 189 -17.98 -5.44 -9.95
CA SER A 189 -17.03 -6.03 -10.91
C SER A 189 -17.65 -7.25 -11.63
N ILE A 190 -17.32 -7.41 -12.91
CA ILE A 190 -17.87 -8.48 -13.76
C ILE A 190 -16.86 -9.62 -13.85
N PRO A 191 -17.26 -10.90 -13.69
CA PRO A 191 -16.39 -12.03 -13.92
C PRO A 191 -15.88 -12.10 -15.37
N VAL A 192 -14.58 -12.38 -15.54
CA VAL A 192 -13.96 -12.51 -16.86
C VAL A 192 -14.67 -13.61 -17.67
N GLY A 193 -14.94 -13.40 -18.96
CA GLY A 193 -15.75 -14.32 -19.75
C GLY A 193 -17.24 -13.99 -19.78
N PHE A 194 -17.68 -12.94 -19.08
CA PHE A 194 -19.03 -12.39 -19.20
C PHE A 194 -19.02 -10.91 -19.57
N ILE A 195 -20.08 -10.47 -20.23
CA ILE A 195 -20.48 -9.05 -20.36
C ILE A 195 -21.87 -8.86 -19.76
N VAL A 196 -22.28 -7.60 -19.56
CA VAL A 196 -23.63 -7.29 -19.07
C VAL A 196 -24.48 -6.92 -20.26
N ASP A 197 -25.61 -7.60 -20.38
CA ASP A 197 -26.63 -7.25 -21.37
C ASP A 197 -27.31 -5.93 -20.97
N ASN A 198 -27.15 -4.92 -21.81
CA ASN A 198 -27.70 -3.59 -21.58
C ASN A 198 -28.94 -3.32 -22.44
N GLU A 199 -29.38 -4.27 -23.26
CA GLU A 199 -30.55 -4.07 -24.12
C GLU A 199 -31.84 -4.27 -23.31
N PRO A 200 -32.70 -3.23 -23.19
CA PRO A 200 -33.91 -3.33 -22.36
C PRO A 200 -35.01 -4.16 -23.03
N SER A 201 -34.96 -4.32 -24.35
CA SER A 201 -36.01 -4.96 -25.15
C SER A 201 -35.43 -5.66 -26.37
N LEU A 202 -36.03 -6.79 -26.75
CA LEU A 202 -35.72 -7.56 -27.95
C LEU A 202 -36.94 -7.57 -28.88
N ILE A 203 -36.71 -7.71 -30.19
CA ILE A 203 -37.80 -7.91 -31.16
C ILE A 203 -37.98 -9.41 -31.35
N VAL A 204 -39.12 -9.95 -30.90
CA VAL A 204 -39.51 -11.35 -31.10
C VAL A 204 -40.78 -11.35 -31.94
N ASP A 205 -40.76 -12.03 -33.09
CA ASP A 205 -41.90 -12.09 -34.03
C ASP A 205 -42.48 -10.72 -34.42
N GLY A 206 -41.60 -9.73 -34.62
CA GLY A 206 -41.99 -8.37 -35.01
C GLY A 206 -42.60 -7.51 -33.88
N LYS A 207 -42.64 -8.01 -32.64
CA LYS A 207 -43.12 -7.28 -31.46
C LYS A 207 -41.98 -6.98 -30.49
N VAL A 208 -42.01 -5.78 -29.91
CA VAL A 208 -41.06 -5.37 -28.85
C VAL A 208 -41.43 -6.10 -27.56
N ALA A 209 -40.57 -7.02 -27.13
CA ALA A 209 -40.70 -7.76 -25.89
C ALA A 209 -39.60 -7.31 -24.90
N PRO A 210 -39.86 -7.33 -23.58
CA PRO A 210 -38.83 -7.03 -22.58
C PRO A 210 -37.74 -8.10 -22.62
N ASN A 211 -36.48 -7.68 -22.57
CA ASN A 211 -35.36 -8.61 -22.63
C ASN A 211 -35.21 -9.38 -21.30
N PRO A 212 -35.33 -10.73 -21.28
CA PRO A 212 -35.21 -11.54 -20.06
C PRO A 212 -33.77 -11.54 -19.48
N THR A 213 -32.77 -11.22 -20.30
CA THR A 213 -31.36 -11.10 -19.89
C THR A 213 -30.95 -9.67 -19.56
N TYR A 214 -31.86 -8.68 -19.62
CA TYR A 214 -31.54 -7.29 -19.29
C TYR A 214 -30.90 -7.16 -17.90
N ARG A 215 -29.71 -6.53 -17.86
CA ARG A 215 -28.83 -6.38 -16.70
C ARG A 215 -28.35 -7.70 -16.10
N LYS A 216 -28.33 -8.80 -16.85
CA LYS A 216 -27.73 -10.07 -16.42
C LYS A 216 -26.41 -10.28 -17.14
N PHE A 217 -25.63 -11.23 -16.63
CA PHE A 217 -24.40 -11.66 -17.28
C PHE A 217 -24.74 -12.53 -18.49
N ILE A 218 -24.09 -12.24 -19.62
CA ILE A 218 -24.16 -13.07 -20.82
C ILE A 218 -22.73 -13.47 -21.21
N PRO A 219 -22.52 -14.69 -21.76
CA PRO A 219 -21.19 -15.14 -22.16
C PRO A 219 -20.53 -14.19 -23.15
N TYR A 220 -19.27 -13.85 -22.89
CA TYR A 220 -18.39 -13.17 -23.84
C TYR A 220 -17.42 -14.19 -24.42
N GLU A 221 -17.80 -14.78 -25.55
CA GLU A 221 -17.15 -15.98 -26.12
C GLU A 221 -15.62 -15.90 -26.27
N PRO A 222 -15.00 -14.77 -26.68
CA PRO A 222 -13.54 -14.66 -26.76
C PRO A 222 -12.83 -15.01 -25.45
N HIS A 223 -13.42 -14.66 -24.31
CA HIS A 223 -12.85 -14.95 -22.98
C HIS A 223 -13.50 -16.17 -22.34
N ALA A 224 -14.80 -16.41 -22.58
CA ALA A 224 -15.54 -17.55 -22.04
C ALA A 224 -14.92 -18.89 -22.44
N LYS A 225 -14.47 -19.02 -23.71
CA LYS A 225 -13.76 -20.23 -24.18
C LYS A 225 -12.49 -20.52 -23.38
N ILE A 226 -11.78 -19.46 -22.97
CA ILE A 226 -10.53 -19.56 -22.20
C ILE A 226 -10.85 -19.93 -20.76
N VAL A 227 -11.90 -19.36 -20.16
CA VAL A 227 -12.37 -19.78 -18.84
C VAL A 227 -12.75 -21.26 -18.84
N ARG A 228 -13.53 -21.74 -19.82
CA ARG A 228 -13.87 -23.16 -19.97
C ARG A 228 -12.61 -24.02 -20.03
N TRP A 229 -11.64 -23.61 -20.84
CA TRP A 229 -10.35 -24.29 -20.97
C TRP A 229 -9.55 -24.29 -19.65
N LEU A 230 -9.49 -23.19 -18.91
CA LEU A 230 -8.77 -23.10 -17.62
C LEU A 230 -9.29 -24.12 -16.61
N PHE A 231 -10.62 -24.25 -16.47
CA PHE A 231 -11.24 -25.21 -15.56
C PHE A 231 -10.95 -26.65 -15.99
N LYS A 232 -11.11 -26.96 -17.28
CA LYS A 232 -10.78 -28.28 -17.83
C LYS A 232 -9.31 -28.62 -17.63
N ARG A 233 -8.41 -27.67 -17.94
CA ARG A 233 -6.96 -27.85 -17.81
C ARG A 233 -6.55 -28.05 -16.36
N TYR A 234 -7.15 -27.32 -15.42
CA TYR A 234 -6.92 -27.50 -13.99
C TYR A 234 -7.33 -28.90 -13.50
N TRP A 235 -8.42 -29.45 -14.05
CA TRP A 235 -8.84 -30.82 -13.77
C TRP A 235 -7.87 -31.86 -14.37
N GLU A 236 -7.46 -31.70 -15.64
CA GLU A 236 -6.52 -32.59 -16.33
C GLU A 236 -5.16 -32.73 -15.61
N ILE A 237 -4.64 -31.64 -15.04
CA ILE A 237 -3.37 -31.64 -14.29
C ILE A 237 -3.53 -32.12 -12.83
N GLY A 238 -4.69 -32.65 -12.47
CA GLY A 238 -5.00 -33.21 -11.14
C GLY A 238 -5.11 -32.16 -10.04
N GLY A 239 -5.62 -30.97 -10.36
CA GLY A 239 -5.85 -29.90 -9.38
C GLY A 239 -4.57 -29.23 -8.85
N LYS A 240 -3.47 -29.30 -9.61
CA LYS A 240 -2.20 -28.68 -9.22
C LYS A 240 -2.09 -27.28 -9.79
N ILE A 241 -2.31 -26.26 -8.95
CA ILE A 241 -2.28 -24.84 -9.39
C ILE A 241 -0.89 -24.39 -9.88
N ARG A 242 0.21 -24.90 -9.30
CA ARG A 242 1.57 -24.46 -9.65
C ARG A 242 1.97 -24.83 -11.10
N PRO A 243 1.76 -26.07 -11.58
CA PRO A 243 1.88 -26.40 -12.99
C PRO A 243 1.06 -25.50 -13.91
N LEU A 244 -0.22 -25.24 -13.59
CA LEU A 244 -1.07 -24.35 -14.40
C LEU A 244 -0.48 -22.94 -14.50
N CYS A 245 -0.03 -22.38 -13.37
CA CYS A 245 0.63 -21.08 -13.36
C CYS A 245 1.87 -21.03 -14.26
N ARG A 246 2.68 -22.11 -14.30
CA ARG A 246 3.87 -22.18 -15.15
C ARG A 246 3.50 -22.26 -16.63
N GLU A 247 2.50 -23.04 -16.98
CA GLU A 247 1.99 -23.17 -18.35
C GLU A 247 1.46 -21.83 -18.87
N LEU A 248 0.60 -21.17 -18.09
CA LEU A 248 0.03 -19.87 -18.43
C LEU A 248 1.07 -18.75 -18.54
N GLN A 249 2.19 -18.84 -17.80
CA GLN A 249 3.26 -17.84 -17.87
C GLN A 249 4.03 -17.89 -19.19
N GLN A 250 4.04 -19.04 -19.88
CA GLN A 250 4.71 -19.18 -21.18
C GLN A 250 3.86 -18.64 -22.33
N LEU A 251 2.57 -18.33 -22.09
CA LEU A 251 1.70 -17.76 -23.10
C LEU A 251 1.98 -16.26 -23.26
N PRO A 252 1.94 -15.71 -24.48
CA PRO A 252 2.12 -14.27 -24.70
C PRO A 252 1.04 -13.45 -23.97
N PHE A 253 -0.18 -13.98 -23.93
CA PHE A 253 -1.31 -13.48 -23.15
C PHE A 253 -2.21 -14.66 -22.73
N VAL A 254 -3.00 -14.46 -21.67
CA VAL A 254 -3.99 -15.45 -21.22
C VAL A 254 -5.35 -15.16 -21.84
N PHE A 255 -5.77 -13.90 -21.88
CA PHE A 255 -7.00 -13.46 -22.52
C PHE A 255 -6.66 -12.50 -23.66
N PRO A 256 -7.31 -12.58 -24.83
CA PRO A 256 -7.12 -11.61 -25.90
C PRO A 256 -7.64 -10.23 -25.48
N ASP A 257 -7.28 -9.20 -26.25
CA ASP A 257 -7.84 -7.86 -26.06
C ASP A 257 -9.37 -7.88 -26.12
N PHE A 258 -9.99 -7.02 -25.31
CA PHE A 258 -11.42 -6.81 -25.38
C PHE A 258 -11.77 -6.07 -26.67
N GLU A 259 -12.95 -6.35 -27.21
CA GLU A 259 -13.50 -5.55 -28.31
C GLU A 259 -13.68 -4.07 -27.88
N PRO A 260 -13.55 -3.10 -28.81
CA PRO A 260 -13.57 -1.67 -28.50
C PRO A 260 -14.82 -1.20 -27.75
N ASP A 261 -15.94 -1.89 -27.95
CA ASP A 261 -17.24 -1.53 -27.37
C ASP A 261 -17.43 -2.07 -25.94
N VAL A 262 -16.45 -2.82 -25.41
CA VAL A 262 -16.50 -3.41 -24.07
C VAL A 262 -15.76 -2.54 -23.06
N ASP A 263 -16.47 -2.05 -22.05
CA ASP A 263 -15.90 -1.25 -20.96
C ASP A 263 -14.99 -2.09 -20.05
N MET A 264 -13.69 -2.02 -20.31
CA MET A 264 -12.64 -2.76 -19.59
C MET A 264 -12.48 -2.36 -18.13
N SER A 265 -12.91 -1.15 -17.74
CA SER A 265 -12.74 -0.63 -16.37
C SER A 265 -13.41 -1.53 -15.30
N LYS A 266 -14.40 -2.33 -15.71
CA LYS A 266 -15.20 -3.21 -14.85
C LYS A 266 -14.53 -4.55 -14.51
N TYR A 267 -13.44 -4.92 -15.18
CA TYR A 267 -12.78 -6.23 -15.08
C TYR A 267 -11.43 -6.18 -14.34
N ILE A 268 -10.75 -5.04 -14.40
CA ILE A 268 -9.34 -4.90 -14.02
C ILE A 268 -9.11 -5.10 -12.50
N ALA A 269 -10.02 -4.59 -11.66
CA ALA A 269 -9.81 -4.52 -10.21
C ALA A 269 -9.96 -5.87 -9.48
N LEU A 270 -10.89 -6.75 -9.88
CA LEU A 270 -11.18 -7.98 -9.14
C LEU A 270 -10.27 -9.15 -9.53
N TYR A 271 -9.80 -9.19 -10.79
CA TYR A 271 -9.01 -10.30 -11.33
C TYR A 271 -7.54 -9.95 -11.58
N HIS A 272 -7.12 -8.73 -11.22
CA HIS A 272 -5.75 -8.25 -11.37
C HIS A 272 -5.19 -8.47 -12.80
N LEU A 273 -6.02 -8.25 -13.81
CA LEU A 273 -5.61 -8.29 -15.22
C LEU A 273 -4.65 -7.11 -15.49
N LYS A 274 -3.53 -7.38 -16.16
CA LYS A 274 -2.59 -6.35 -16.66
C LYS A 274 -2.52 -6.56 -18.15
N GLN A 275 -2.62 -5.46 -18.87
CA GLN A 275 -2.47 -5.43 -20.30
C GLN A 275 -1.04 -5.81 -20.69
N VAL A 276 -0.91 -6.62 -21.72
CA VAL A 276 0.32 -7.07 -22.35
C VAL A 276 0.14 -6.98 -23.87
N PRO A 277 1.20 -6.98 -24.68
CA PRO A 277 1.04 -6.97 -26.13
C PRO A 277 0.11 -8.10 -26.63
N GLY A 278 -1.00 -7.72 -27.27
CA GLY A 278 -2.00 -8.65 -27.81
C GLY A 278 -3.08 -9.13 -26.83
N GLY A 279 -3.10 -8.66 -25.58
CA GLY A 279 -4.16 -8.99 -24.64
C GLY A 279 -3.88 -8.72 -23.16
N TYR A 280 -4.32 -9.65 -22.32
CA TYR A 280 -4.26 -9.58 -20.87
C TYR A 280 -3.65 -10.82 -20.26
N HIS A 281 -2.87 -10.59 -19.21
CA HIS A 281 -2.28 -11.65 -18.41
C HIS A 281 -2.80 -11.57 -16.97
N VAL A 282 -3.01 -12.73 -16.35
CA VAL A 282 -3.60 -12.88 -15.00
C VAL A 282 -2.51 -12.98 -13.91
N SER A 283 -2.87 -12.63 -12.68
CA SER A 283 -2.07 -12.96 -11.49
C SER A 283 -2.53 -14.27 -10.85
N ARG A 284 -1.73 -14.86 -9.96
CA ARG A 284 -2.08 -16.09 -9.22
C ARG A 284 -3.32 -15.88 -8.34
N PRO A 285 -3.46 -14.79 -7.56
CA PRO A 285 -4.72 -14.47 -6.88
C PRO A 285 -5.90 -14.33 -7.85
N GLY A 286 -5.69 -13.68 -9.01
CA GLY A 286 -6.72 -13.54 -10.04
C GLY A 286 -7.18 -14.88 -10.61
N LEU A 287 -6.23 -15.78 -10.93
CA LEU A 287 -6.52 -17.13 -11.40
C LEU A 287 -7.27 -17.97 -10.36
N MET A 288 -6.86 -17.89 -9.09
CA MET A 288 -7.60 -18.54 -8.00
C MET A 288 -9.00 -17.97 -7.88
N GLY A 289 -9.15 -16.65 -7.97
CA GLY A 289 -10.45 -15.97 -7.98
C GLY A 289 -11.35 -16.41 -9.14
N ILE A 290 -10.79 -16.68 -10.33
CA ILE A 290 -11.54 -17.26 -11.46
C ILE A 290 -12.00 -18.69 -11.10
N LEU A 291 -11.09 -19.55 -10.65
CA LEU A 291 -11.37 -20.96 -10.38
C LEU A 291 -12.28 -21.21 -9.15
N THR A 292 -12.59 -20.18 -8.34
CA THR A 292 -13.46 -20.28 -7.16
C THR A 292 -14.71 -19.42 -7.23
N ASN A 293 -14.95 -18.67 -8.31
CA ASN A 293 -16.13 -17.80 -8.40
C ASN A 293 -17.37 -18.57 -8.88
N VAL A 294 -18.37 -18.69 -8.01
CA VAL A 294 -19.63 -19.41 -8.29
C VAL A 294 -20.46 -18.80 -9.43
N ALA A 295 -20.17 -17.58 -9.88
CA ALA A 295 -20.81 -17.02 -11.07
C ALA A 295 -20.63 -17.91 -12.31
N TYR A 296 -19.52 -18.65 -12.42
CA TYR A 296 -19.29 -19.53 -13.58
C TYR A 296 -20.25 -20.72 -13.69
N ILE A 297 -20.95 -21.07 -12.61
CA ILE A 297 -22.05 -22.07 -12.58
C ILE A 297 -23.44 -21.41 -12.58
N GLY A 298 -23.54 -20.12 -12.89
CA GLY A 298 -24.81 -19.39 -12.98
C GLY A 298 -25.35 -18.82 -11.66
N TYR A 299 -24.59 -18.98 -10.56
CA TYR A 299 -25.03 -18.54 -9.23
C TYR A 299 -24.83 -17.03 -9.08
N TRP A 300 -25.74 -16.40 -8.34
CA TRP A 300 -25.73 -14.98 -8.06
C TRP A 300 -25.62 -14.73 -6.56
N ILE A 301 -24.52 -14.13 -6.14
CA ILE A 301 -24.28 -13.75 -4.74
C ILE A 301 -24.70 -12.29 -4.51
N HIS A 302 -25.33 -11.97 -3.39
CA HIS A 302 -25.53 -10.62 -2.87
C HIS A 302 -25.09 -10.59 -1.40
N LEU A 303 -24.22 -9.63 -1.04
CA LEU A 303 -23.71 -9.47 0.34
C LEU A 303 -23.21 -10.78 0.99
N GLY A 304 -22.58 -11.67 0.21
CA GLY A 304 -22.06 -12.94 0.70
C GLY A 304 -23.06 -14.11 0.71
N ALA A 305 -24.35 -13.86 0.45
CA ALA A 305 -25.37 -14.89 0.36
C ALA A 305 -25.73 -15.23 -1.10
N ILE A 306 -26.01 -16.50 -1.38
CA ILE A 306 -26.50 -16.93 -2.71
C ILE A 306 -27.99 -16.58 -2.80
N VAL A 307 -28.33 -15.67 -3.70
CA VAL A 307 -29.71 -15.21 -3.92
C VAL A 307 -30.40 -16.02 -5.01
N SER A 308 -29.67 -16.43 -6.04
CA SER A 308 -30.20 -17.26 -7.13
C SER A 308 -29.15 -18.23 -7.62
N LYS A 309 -29.54 -19.48 -7.90
CA LYS A 309 -28.66 -20.53 -8.43
C LYS A 309 -28.70 -20.64 -9.96
N ASN A 310 -29.68 -20.02 -10.61
CA ASN A 310 -29.81 -20.01 -12.07
C ASN A 310 -30.16 -18.59 -12.54
N ASN A 311 -29.25 -17.65 -12.29
CA ASN A 311 -29.48 -16.26 -12.63
C ASN A 311 -29.11 -15.95 -14.08
N HIS A 312 -28.04 -16.57 -14.57
CA HIS A 312 -27.44 -16.35 -15.88
C HIS A 312 -26.84 -17.65 -16.42
N GLN A 313 -26.52 -17.66 -17.71
CA GLN A 313 -25.96 -18.83 -18.37
C GLN A 313 -24.63 -19.24 -17.74
N ALA A 314 -24.54 -20.49 -17.28
CA ALA A 314 -23.31 -21.07 -16.77
C ALA A 314 -22.27 -21.23 -17.90
N LEU A 315 -21.00 -20.98 -17.60
CA LEU A 315 -19.90 -21.24 -18.52
C LEU A 315 -19.28 -22.62 -18.31
N VAL A 316 -19.31 -23.12 -17.08
CA VAL A 316 -18.61 -24.33 -16.65
C VAL A 316 -19.60 -25.31 -16.04
N GLU A 317 -19.41 -26.61 -16.29
CA GLU A 317 -20.17 -27.68 -15.65
C GLU A 317 -19.96 -27.70 -14.13
N GLU A 318 -21.02 -28.00 -13.37
CA GLU A 318 -20.98 -27.94 -11.91
C GLU A 318 -19.89 -28.86 -11.32
N ASP A 319 -19.71 -30.07 -11.84
CA ASP A 319 -18.75 -31.04 -11.31
C ASP A 319 -17.31 -30.56 -11.43
N VAL A 320 -16.95 -29.99 -12.59
CA VAL A 320 -15.61 -29.42 -12.85
C VAL A 320 -15.37 -28.20 -11.96
N PHE A 321 -16.39 -27.37 -11.79
CA PHE A 321 -16.32 -26.22 -10.89
C PHE A 321 -16.13 -26.64 -9.43
N TRP A 322 -16.94 -27.56 -8.92
CA TRP A 322 -16.86 -28.02 -7.54
C TRP A 322 -15.56 -28.74 -7.23
N TYR A 323 -14.99 -29.43 -8.22
CA TYR A 323 -13.63 -29.96 -8.13
C TYR A 323 -12.61 -28.85 -7.87
N ALA A 324 -12.62 -27.79 -8.68
CA ALA A 324 -11.72 -26.65 -8.49
C ALA A 324 -11.95 -25.92 -7.16
N PHE A 325 -13.21 -25.63 -6.84
CA PHE A 325 -13.61 -24.92 -5.63
C PHE A 325 -13.16 -25.65 -4.36
N LYS A 326 -13.42 -26.96 -4.24
CA LYS A 326 -13.05 -27.78 -3.07
C LYS A 326 -11.53 -27.83 -2.85
N HIS A 327 -10.73 -27.79 -3.91
CA HIS A 327 -9.27 -27.84 -3.82
C HIS A 327 -8.62 -26.47 -3.55
N LEU A 328 -9.24 -25.36 -3.98
CA LEU A 328 -8.61 -24.02 -3.93
C LEU A 328 -9.21 -23.12 -2.84
N SER A 329 -10.52 -23.16 -2.62
CA SER A 329 -11.21 -22.24 -1.72
C SER A 329 -10.89 -22.55 -0.25
N PRO A 330 -10.50 -21.56 0.57
CA PRO A 330 -10.34 -21.74 2.01
C PRO A 330 -11.65 -21.89 2.77
N TYR A 331 -12.77 -21.45 2.18
CA TYR A 331 -14.10 -21.50 2.79
C TYR A 331 -15.09 -22.22 1.87
N THR A 332 -16.12 -22.82 2.47
CA THR A 332 -17.30 -23.31 1.76
C THR A 332 -18.16 -22.13 1.28
N ILE A 333 -19.17 -22.40 0.45
CA ILE A 333 -20.14 -21.38 0.03
C ILE A 333 -20.98 -20.81 1.18
N THR A 334 -21.02 -21.49 2.34
CA THR A 334 -21.71 -21.04 3.55
C THR A 334 -20.80 -20.24 4.49
N GLY A 335 -19.51 -20.09 4.14
CA GLY A 335 -18.53 -19.35 4.94
C GLY A 335 -17.79 -20.20 5.98
N GLU A 336 -18.09 -21.50 6.09
CA GLU A 336 -17.36 -22.42 6.96
C GLU A 336 -15.95 -22.70 6.42
N ARG A 337 -15.00 -23.04 7.29
CA ARG A 337 -13.64 -23.37 6.86
C ARG A 337 -13.61 -24.72 6.12
N ASN A 338 -12.89 -24.78 5.01
CA ASN A 338 -12.78 -26.00 4.22
C ASN A 338 -11.75 -26.97 4.83
N ASP A 339 -12.21 -28.08 5.42
CA ASP A 339 -11.38 -29.10 6.09
C ASP A 339 -10.36 -29.79 5.18
N LYS A 340 -10.66 -29.92 3.87
CA LYS A 340 -9.72 -30.50 2.90
C LYS A 340 -8.52 -29.59 2.64
N LYS A 341 -8.70 -28.30 2.91
CA LYS A 341 -7.62 -27.32 3.00
C LYS A 341 -7.32 -27.08 4.47
N ASN A 342 -7.03 -28.16 5.22
CA ASN A 342 -6.16 -28.08 6.39
C ASN A 342 -4.91 -27.37 5.91
N GLY A 343 -4.91 -26.05 6.05
CA GLY A 343 -3.89 -25.17 5.52
C GLY A 343 -2.61 -25.77 6.01
N SER A 344 -1.79 -26.26 5.07
CA SER A 344 -0.56 -27.01 5.34
C SER A 344 -0.05 -26.49 6.65
N ILE A 345 -0.16 -27.30 7.72
CA ILE A 345 0.22 -26.87 9.06
C ILE A 345 1.56 -26.23 8.79
N ARG A 346 1.63 -24.90 8.91
CA ARG A 346 2.93 -24.27 8.95
C ARG A 346 3.44 -24.93 10.19
N TYR A 347 4.29 -25.94 10.03
CA TYR A 347 5.14 -26.40 11.11
C TYR A 347 5.78 -25.09 11.52
N SER A 348 5.22 -24.47 12.54
CA SER A 348 5.84 -23.35 13.20
C SER A 348 7.10 -24.01 13.67
N ARG A 349 8.19 -23.77 12.93
CA ARG A 349 9.47 -24.31 13.33
C ARG A 349 9.61 -23.87 14.77
N LYS A 350 9.79 -24.83 15.67
CA LYS A 350 9.87 -24.57 17.10
C LYS A 350 10.97 -23.56 17.40
N ASP A 351 11.98 -23.50 16.54
CA ASP A 351 13.13 -22.64 16.70
C ASP A 351 13.11 -21.45 15.72
N PRO A 352 13.34 -20.23 16.22
CA PRO A 352 13.49 -19.05 15.38
C PRO A 352 14.68 -19.22 14.42
N ILE A 353 14.49 -18.80 13.16
CA ILE A 353 15.58 -18.81 12.18
C ILE A 353 16.63 -17.79 12.63
N PRO A 354 17.92 -18.18 12.76
CA PRO A 354 18.99 -17.27 13.18
C PRO A 354 19.34 -16.29 12.05
N ALA A 355 18.56 -15.23 11.94
CA ALA A 355 18.76 -14.12 11.02
C ALA A 355 18.55 -12.80 11.79
N LEU A 356 19.64 -12.03 11.96
CA LEU A 356 19.68 -10.82 12.79
C LEU A 356 18.68 -9.79 12.29
N LEU A 357 18.67 -9.54 10.99
CA LEU A 357 17.93 -8.46 10.33
C LEU A 357 16.52 -8.86 9.88
N LYS A 358 16.01 -10.01 10.33
CA LYS A 358 14.75 -10.60 9.86
C LYS A 358 13.55 -9.63 9.90
N ASN A 359 13.50 -8.73 10.88
CA ASN A 359 12.35 -7.84 11.09
C ASN A 359 12.54 -6.46 10.44
N VAL A 360 13.78 -6.07 10.13
CA VAL A 360 14.14 -4.74 9.62
C VAL A 360 14.58 -4.73 8.15
N ILE A 361 14.85 -5.90 7.56
CA ILE A 361 15.34 -6.00 6.18
C ILE A 361 14.21 -5.83 5.15
N GLY A 362 14.49 -5.02 4.12
CA GLY A 362 13.64 -4.73 2.98
C GLY A 362 14.48 -4.51 1.72
N SER A 363 13.85 -3.99 0.67
CA SER A 363 14.48 -3.66 -0.61
C SER A 363 13.82 -2.40 -1.14
N ARG A 364 14.60 -1.48 -1.74
CA ARG A 364 14.07 -0.25 -2.36
C ARG A 364 13.71 -0.48 -3.83
N GLU A 365 14.46 -1.34 -4.51
CA GLU A 365 14.32 -1.59 -5.94
C GLU A 365 13.55 -2.89 -6.23
N GLY A 366 13.69 -3.89 -5.35
CA GLY A 366 13.06 -5.21 -5.43
C GLY A 366 11.69 -5.31 -4.73
N GLY A 367 11.19 -6.55 -4.66
CA GLY A 367 9.98 -6.92 -3.93
C GLY A 367 10.23 -7.15 -2.44
N ARG A 368 9.37 -7.93 -1.79
CA ARG A 368 9.53 -8.25 -0.37
C ARG A 368 10.80 -9.06 -0.15
N VAL A 369 11.58 -8.69 0.87
CA VAL A 369 12.69 -9.51 1.36
C VAL A 369 12.18 -10.41 2.49
N TYR A 370 12.53 -11.69 2.44
CA TYR A 370 12.17 -12.62 3.51
C TYR A 370 13.26 -13.65 3.74
N VAL A 371 13.25 -14.23 4.95
CA VAL A 371 14.22 -15.24 5.37
C VAL A 371 13.67 -16.64 5.09
N SER A 372 14.47 -17.48 4.44
CA SER A 372 14.19 -18.91 4.28
C SER A 372 15.40 -19.74 4.68
N THR A 373 15.16 -21.00 5.06
CA THR A 373 16.24 -22.00 5.17
C THR A 373 16.04 -23.16 4.19
N SER A 374 15.13 -23.01 3.22
CA SER A 374 14.69 -24.07 2.31
C SER A 374 15.69 -24.40 1.18
N GLY A 375 16.99 -24.19 1.40
CA GLY A 375 18.05 -24.47 0.43
C GLY A 375 18.84 -25.74 0.74
N LEU A 376 19.61 -26.22 -0.26
CA LEU A 376 20.54 -27.36 -0.18
C LEU A 376 21.55 -27.28 0.98
N THR A 377 21.77 -26.10 1.55
CA THR A 377 22.80 -25.82 2.56
C THR A 377 22.29 -25.82 3.99
N HIS A 378 20.98 -25.95 4.24
CA HIS A 378 20.32 -25.78 5.55
C HIS A 378 20.60 -24.44 6.29
N LYS A 379 21.43 -23.56 5.73
CA LYS A 379 21.75 -22.24 6.26
C LYS A 379 20.64 -21.23 5.95
N PRO A 380 20.42 -20.23 6.81
CA PRO A 380 19.47 -19.15 6.55
C PRO A 380 19.96 -18.27 5.40
N ILE A 381 19.03 -17.90 4.51
CA ILE A 381 19.25 -17.02 3.36
C ILE A 381 18.21 -15.90 3.33
N TYR A 382 18.64 -14.69 3.00
CA TYR A 382 17.78 -13.58 2.61
C TYR A 382 17.42 -13.75 1.13
N ILE A 383 16.13 -13.76 0.84
CA ILE A 383 15.59 -13.90 -0.52
C ILE A 383 14.89 -12.59 -0.89
N ILE A 384 15.30 -11.99 -2.00
CA ILE A 384 14.67 -10.80 -2.57
C ILE A 384 13.65 -11.28 -3.61
N GLU A 385 12.36 -11.02 -3.36
CA GLU A 385 11.33 -11.30 -4.34
C GLU A 385 11.42 -10.34 -5.54
N GLU A 386 11.12 -10.83 -6.74
CA GLU A 386 10.95 -9.96 -7.90
C GLU A 386 9.71 -9.06 -7.72
N ARG A 387 9.81 -7.78 -8.06
CA ARG A 387 8.74 -6.80 -7.86
C ARG A 387 7.49 -7.10 -8.71
N GLU A 388 7.69 -7.63 -9.92
CA GLU A 388 6.61 -7.97 -10.86
C GLU A 388 6.25 -9.48 -10.85
N GLN A 389 5.90 -10.02 -9.68
CA GLN A 389 5.38 -11.39 -9.60
C GLN A 389 3.90 -11.45 -10.00
N ARG A 390 3.54 -12.39 -10.87
CA ARG A 390 2.14 -12.61 -11.28
C ARG A 390 1.70 -14.04 -11.04
N LEU A 391 2.15 -14.99 -11.85
CA LEU A 391 1.74 -16.39 -11.74
C LEU A 391 2.70 -17.26 -10.93
N VAL A 392 4.00 -17.00 -11.06
CA VAL A 392 5.07 -17.79 -10.44
C VAL A 392 5.92 -16.89 -9.55
N LEU A 393 6.24 -17.39 -8.37
CA LEU A 393 7.19 -16.75 -7.46
C LEU A 393 8.57 -16.83 -8.09
N LYS A 394 9.13 -15.67 -8.39
CA LYS A 394 10.49 -15.52 -8.90
C LYS A 394 11.29 -14.73 -7.88
N TYR A 395 12.50 -15.23 -7.63
CA TYR A 395 13.44 -14.58 -6.74
C TYR A 395 14.46 -13.86 -7.58
N HIS A 396 14.67 -12.60 -7.25
CA HIS A 396 15.63 -11.72 -7.90
C HIS A 396 17.05 -12.12 -7.46
N ALA A 397 17.27 -12.17 -6.14
CA ALA A 397 18.51 -12.61 -5.52
C ALA A 397 18.25 -13.49 -4.29
N ALA A 398 19.26 -14.27 -3.91
CA ALA A 398 19.34 -14.90 -2.61
C ALA A 398 20.78 -14.88 -2.09
N THR A 399 20.96 -14.51 -0.83
CA THR A 399 22.28 -14.35 -0.19
C THR A 399 22.27 -14.97 1.21
N PRO A 400 23.35 -15.63 1.67
CA PRO A 400 23.46 -16.13 3.04
C PRO A 400 23.21 -15.03 4.09
N CYS A 401 22.42 -15.32 5.13
CA CYS A 401 22.15 -14.33 6.17
C CYS A 401 23.41 -13.95 6.94
N GLY A 402 24.27 -14.92 7.25
CA GLY A 402 25.48 -14.69 8.05
C GLY A 402 26.39 -13.60 7.49
N GLU A 403 26.65 -13.60 6.17
CA GLU A 403 27.53 -12.60 5.54
C GLU A 403 26.99 -11.17 5.70
N ILE A 404 25.67 -10.98 5.56
CA ILE A 404 25.04 -9.66 5.70
C ILE A 404 24.90 -9.28 7.18
N ASP A 405 24.51 -10.23 8.03
CA ASP A 405 24.35 -10.01 9.47
C ASP A 405 25.70 -9.65 10.13
N ASP A 406 26.80 -10.30 9.73
CA ASP A 406 28.15 -10.04 10.23
C ASP A 406 28.65 -8.64 9.79
N LEU A 407 28.36 -8.23 8.54
CA LEU A 407 28.70 -6.89 8.05
C LEU A 407 27.97 -5.79 8.83
N VAL A 408 26.65 -5.93 9.00
CA VAL A 408 25.85 -4.93 9.71
C VAL A 408 26.18 -4.92 11.20
N SER A 409 26.38 -6.09 11.82
CA SER A 409 26.73 -6.16 13.24
C SER A 409 28.12 -5.58 13.53
N THR A 410 29.11 -5.84 12.67
CA THR A 410 30.44 -5.23 12.79
C THR A 410 30.34 -3.71 12.71
N ARG A 411 29.59 -3.20 11.73
CA ARG A 411 29.40 -1.75 11.56
C ARG A 411 28.64 -1.11 12.73
N LEU A 412 27.60 -1.79 13.22
CA LEU A 412 26.85 -1.38 14.40
C LEU A 412 27.78 -1.27 15.62
N VAL A 413 28.65 -2.26 15.85
CA VAL A 413 29.63 -2.24 16.94
C VAL A 413 30.66 -1.12 16.79
N GLU A 414 31.12 -0.83 15.57
CA GLU A 414 31.99 0.33 15.31
C GLU A 414 31.32 1.65 15.68
N ARG A 415 30.07 1.85 15.27
CA ARG A 415 29.28 3.07 15.59
C ARG A 415 29.00 3.19 17.08
N MET A 416 28.69 2.08 17.74
CA MET A 416 28.54 2.03 19.21
C MET A 416 29.84 2.44 19.93
N LYS A 417 31.01 2.00 19.46
CA LYS A 417 32.31 2.35 20.07
C LYS A 417 32.76 3.80 19.82
N GLN A 418 32.36 4.39 18.70
CA GLN A 418 32.71 5.77 18.32
C GLN A 418 31.86 6.81 19.04
N THR A 419 30.64 6.46 19.44
CA THR A 419 29.70 7.37 20.12
C THR A 419 30.07 7.48 21.59
N ARG A 420 30.85 8.51 21.97
CA ARG A 420 31.36 8.70 23.35
C ARG A 420 30.51 9.63 24.23
N GLN A 421 29.47 10.28 23.70
CA GLN A 421 28.58 11.15 24.44
C GLN A 421 27.13 10.74 24.20
N PHE A 422 26.60 9.91 25.09
CA PHE A 422 25.20 9.48 25.09
C PHE A 422 24.24 10.51 25.73
N GLU A 423 24.74 11.69 26.10
CA GLU A 423 23.92 12.77 26.70
C GLU A 423 22.80 13.22 25.75
N HIS A 424 23.09 13.36 24.45
CA HIS A 424 22.08 13.74 23.46
C HIS A 424 21.03 12.67 23.19
N TYR A 425 21.33 11.40 23.49
CA TYR A 425 20.34 10.32 23.38
C TYR A 425 19.35 10.34 24.53
N GLN A 426 19.76 10.83 25.71
CA GLN A 426 18.79 11.10 26.77
C GLN A 426 17.83 12.20 26.31
N ASP A 427 18.34 13.26 25.67
CA ASP A 427 17.50 14.33 25.11
C ASP A 427 16.57 13.84 24.00
N TYR A 428 17.07 13.02 23.05
CA TYR A 428 16.25 12.45 21.98
C TYR A 428 15.24 11.41 22.49
N ALA A 429 15.62 10.58 23.47
CA ALA A 429 14.70 9.67 24.15
C ALA A 429 13.63 10.43 24.94
N LEU A 430 14.01 11.53 25.60
CA LEU A 430 13.10 12.46 26.26
C LEU A 430 12.15 13.12 25.25
N GLU A 431 12.63 13.47 24.05
CA GLU A 431 11.81 14.07 22.98
C GLU A 431 10.82 13.04 22.40
N LEU A 432 11.26 11.83 22.09
CA LEU A 432 10.40 10.70 21.70
C LEU A 432 9.39 10.32 22.78
N GLN A 433 9.82 10.37 24.05
CA GLN A 433 8.93 10.12 25.19
C GLN A 433 7.89 11.24 25.32
N LYS A 434 8.29 12.51 25.17
CA LYS A 434 7.36 13.65 25.13
C LYS A 434 6.36 13.52 23.98
N GLU A 435 6.79 13.13 22.78
CA GLU A 435 5.87 12.89 21.66
C GLU A 435 4.88 11.75 21.96
N ARG A 436 5.34 10.67 22.59
CA ARG A 436 4.48 9.56 23.03
C ARG A 436 3.49 9.98 24.10
N ASP A 437 3.96 10.70 25.11
CA ASP A 437 3.14 11.21 26.20
C ASP A 437 2.10 12.17 25.66
N LEU A 438 2.46 13.04 24.70
CA LEU A 438 1.53 13.92 24.00
C LEU A 438 0.46 13.11 23.24
N VAL A 439 0.86 12.11 22.45
CA VAL A 439 -0.08 11.23 21.73
C VAL A 439 -0.98 10.48 22.71
N GLY A 440 -0.42 9.96 23.79
CA GLY A 440 -1.14 9.28 24.85
C GLY A 440 -2.15 10.19 25.55
N GLU A 441 -1.78 11.44 25.84
CA GLU A 441 -2.67 12.46 26.38
C GLU A 441 -3.78 12.83 25.41
N THR A 442 -3.49 12.98 24.12
CA THR A 442 -4.51 13.22 23.08
C THR A 442 -5.51 12.07 23.02
N ILE A 443 -5.04 10.82 23.07
CA ILE A 443 -5.91 9.63 23.09
C ILE A 443 -6.76 9.62 24.36
N LYS A 444 -6.18 9.89 25.53
CA LYS A 444 -6.95 9.98 26.79
C LYS A 444 -8.05 11.04 26.73
N LYS A 445 -7.74 12.24 26.23
CA LYS A 445 -8.73 13.31 26.02
C LYS A 445 -9.87 12.85 25.09
N GLN A 446 -9.55 12.11 24.04
CA GLN A 446 -10.53 11.55 23.12
C GLN A 446 -11.43 10.49 23.79
N VAL A 447 -10.86 9.61 24.62
CA VAL A 447 -11.64 8.60 25.37
C VAL A 447 -12.59 9.27 26.36
N VAL A 448 -12.13 10.28 27.11
CA VAL A 448 -12.98 11.03 28.06
C VAL A 448 -14.15 11.72 27.37
N GLU A 449 -13.91 12.32 26.19
CA GLU A 449 -14.99 12.94 25.41
C GLU A 449 -15.98 11.89 24.87
N ILE A 450 -15.50 10.71 24.45
CA ILE A 450 -16.37 9.59 24.06
C ILE A 450 -17.24 9.15 25.24
N ASP A 451 -16.66 8.96 26.42
CA ASP A 451 -17.40 8.57 27.63
C ASP A 451 -18.49 9.58 27.98
N LYS A 452 -18.17 10.88 27.95
CA LYS A 452 -19.15 11.95 28.19
C LYS A 452 -20.32 11.91 27.19
N GLN A 453 -20.03 11.62 25.93
CA GLN A 453 -21.08 11.49 24.91
C GLN A 453 -21.90 10.21 25.09
N MET A 454 -21.27 9.09 25.46
CA MET A 454 -21.95 7.84 25.77
C MET A 454 -22.87 7.99 26.99
N ASP A 455 -22.42 8.65 28.05
CA ASP A 455 -23.23 8.96 29.23
C ASP A 455 -24.43 9.86 28.89
N GLY A 456 -24.21 10.88 28.05
CA GLY A 456 -25.30 11.74 27.56
C GLY A 456 -26.33 10.98 26.73
N LEU A 457 -25.88 10.04 25.89
CA LEU A 457 -26.76 9.16 25.11
C LEU A 457 -27.51 8.18 26.00
N LEU A 458 -26.84 7.57 26.99
CA LEU A 458 -27.47 6.68 27.97
C LEU A 458 -28.53 7.41 28.78
N ALA A 459 -28.24 8.60 29.30
CA ALA A 459 -29.22 9.42 30.02
C ALA A 459 -30.47 9.72 29.15
N THR A 460 -30.26 9.95 27.85
CA THR A 460 -31.36 10.15 26.89
C THR A 460 -32.13 8.86 26.61
N LEU A 461 -31.45 7.71 26.50
CA LEU A 461 -32.04 6.39 26.27
C LEU A 461 -32.78 5.83 27.49
N SER A 462 -32.38 6.22 28.70
CA SER A 462 -33.04 5.88 29.96
C SER A 462 -34.39 6.59 30.16
N LEU A 463 -34.75 7.54 29.29
CA LEU A 463 -36.06 8.17 29.32
C LEU A 463 -37.19 7.16 28.99
N PRO A 464 -38.40 7.34 29.55
CA PRO A 464 -39.52 6.42 29.36
C PRO A 464 -39.86 6.23 27.87
N ASN A 465 -40.34 5.03 27.51
CA ASN A 465 -40.64 4.64 26.12
C ASN A 465 -41.60 5.60 25.38
N ASN A 466 -42.41 6.37 26.12
CA ASN A 466 -43.39 7.30 25.55
C ASN A 466 -42.78 8.68 25.19
N ALA A 467 -41.55 8.97 25.62
CA ALA A 467 -40.90 10.28 25.44
C ALA A 467 -40.10 10.39 24.12
N LEU A 468 -39.72 9.26 23.51
CA LEU A 468 -38.86 9.22 22.33
C LEU A 468 -39.48 8.34 21.24
N PRO A 469 -39.61 8.82 19.99
CA PRO A 469 -40.01 7.99 18.86
C PRO A 469 -39.08 6.79 18.68
N MET A 470 -39.65 5.62 18.36
CA MET A 470 -38.90 4.36 18.19
C MET A 470 -37.72 4.48 17.22
N LYS A 471 -37.94 5.16 16.07
CA LYS A 471 -36.89 5.43 15.07
C LYS A 471 -35.73 6.28 15.61
N LEU A 472 -36.02 7.22 16.52
CA LEU A 472 -34.98 8.06 17.11
C LEU A 472 -34.18 7.25 18.15
N ARG A 473 -34.85 6.38 18.91
CA ARG A 473 -34.21 5.45 19.84
C ARG A 473 -33.25 4.49 19.13
N GLU A 474 -33.66 3.92 17.99
CA GLU A 474 -32.78 3.09 17.13
C GLU A 474 -31.55 3.87 16.63
N LYS A 475 -31.71 5.14 16.23
CA LYS A 475 -30.59 6.00 15.85
C LYS A 475 -29.62 6.27 17.01
N LEU A 476 -30.13 6.47 18.22
CA LEU A 476 -29.30 6.68 19.41
C LEU A 476 -28.52 5.41 19.79
N VAL A 477 -29.16 4.23 19.71
CA VAL A 477 -28.50 2.94 19.97
C VAL A 477 -27.39 2.65 18.94
N THR A 478 -27.66 2.89 17.66
CA THR A 478 -26.63 2.71 16.61
C THR A 478 -25.47 3.68 16.78
N LYS A 479 -25.74 4.93 17.19
CA LYS A 479 -24.68 5.90 17.53
C LYS A 479 -23.86 5.44 18.74
N TYR A 480 -24.49 4.92 19.78
CA TYR A 480 -23.81 4.38 20.96
C TYR A 480 -22.88 3.22 20.60
N ALA A 481 -23.35 2.24 19.83
CA ALA A 481 -22.52 1.10 19.39
C ALA A 481 -21.30 1.52 18.55
N LEU A 482 -21.44 2.58 17.74
CA LEU A 482 -20.32 3.14 16.98
C LEU A 482 -19.27 3.79 17.88
N LEU A 483 -19.71 4.53 18.90
CA LEU A 483 -18.84 5.16 19.89
C LEU A 483 -18.09 4.12 20.74
N GLU A 484 -18.79 3.07 21.17
CA GLU A 484 -18.22 1.95 21.93
C GLU A 484 -17.10 1.27 21.15
N LYS A 485 -17.35 0.94 19.87
CA LYS A 485 -16.30 0.38 19.00
C LYS A 485 -15.10 1.33 18.84
N GLN A 486 -15.34 2.64 18.70
CA GLN A 486 -14.25 3.61 18.60
C GLN A 486 -13.44 3.72 19.89
N LYS A 487 -14.08 3.56 21.05
CA LYS A 487 -13.42 3.48 22.36
C LYS A 487 -12.53 2.25 22.45
N GLU A 488 -13.04 1.08 22.10
CA GLU A 488 -12.24 -0.17 22.08
C GLU A 488 -11.00 -0.03 21.18
N GLU A 489 -11.15 0.52 19.97
CA GLU A 489 -10.01 0.76 19.07
C GLU A 489 -8.96 1.70 19.67
N LEU A 490 -9.38 2.71 20.46
CA LEU A 490 -8.48 3.63 21.15
C LEU A 490 -7.78 2.99 22.34
N GLU A 491 -8.50 2.21 23.13
CA GLU A 491 -7.95 1.51 24.28
C GLU A 491 -6.92 0.46 23.83
N VAL A 492 -7.18 -0.24 22.71
CA VAL A 492 -6.21 -1.14 22.08
C VAL A 492 -4.97 -0.37 21.59
N LYS A 493 -5.15 0.80 20.97
CA LYS A 493 -4.00 1.65 20.57
C LYS A 493 -3.22 2.15 21.79
N GLN A 494 -3.91 2.58 22.84
CA GLN A 494 -3.29 3.09 24.06
C GLN A 494 -2.50 2.00 24.77
N THR A 495 -3.08 0.80 24.90
CA THR A 495 -2.37 -0.37 25.43
C THR A 495 -1.20 -0.73 24.52
N THR A 496 -1.33 -0.71 23.19
CA THR A 496 -0.18 -0.97 22.28
C THR A 496 0.95 0.06 22.49
N ILE A 497 0.62 1.35 22.61
CA ILE A 497 1.61 2.42 22.87
C ILE A 497 2.28 2.24 24.23
N GLN A 498 1.54 1.78 25.25
CA GLN A 498 2.06 1.50 26.60
C GLN A 498 2.86 0.18 26.68
N THR A 499 2.46 -0.84 25.93
CA THR A 499 3.11 -2.18 25.90
C THR A 499 4.33 -2.22 24.97
N ASP A 500 4.57 -1.19 24.16
CA ASP A 500 5.80 -1.03 23.39
C ASP A 500 6.99 -0.76 24.34
N GLN A 501 7.39 -1.83 25.03
CA GLN A 501 8.53 -1.91 25.94
C GLN A 501 9.86 -1.66 25.24
N ASN A 502 9.90 -1.71 23.91
CA ASN A 502 11.09 -1.52 23.08
C ASN A 502 11.85 -0.22 23.42
N LEU A 503 11.15 0.86 23.82
CA LEU A 503 11.80 2.12 24.19
C LEU A 503 12.42 2.11 25.59
N LEU A 504 11.78 1.46 26.57
CA LEU A 504 12.38 1.24 27.89
C LEU A 504 13.58 0.30 27.80
N THR A 505 13.50 -0.73 26.96
CA THR A 505 14.64 -1.60 26.65
C THR A 505 15.71 -0.82 25.89
N LEU A 506 15.37 0.05 24.94
CA LEU A 506 16.34 0.96 24.30
C LEU A 506 17.10 1.79 25.33
N MET A 507 16.42 2.41 26.29
CA MET A 507 17.06 3.21 27.35
C MET A 507 18.02 2.39 28.22
N GLU A 508 17.61 1.18 28.63
CA GLU A 508 18.48 0.24 29.35
C GLU A 508 19.66 -0.20 28.48
N TYR A 509 19.41 -0.54 27.21
CA TYR A 509 20.43 -0.96 26.26
C TYR A 509 21.43 0.15 25.97
N TYR A 510 21.01 1.39 25.74
CA TYR A 510 21.91 2.54 25.50
C TYR A 510 22.80 2.85 26.72
N SER A 511 22.30 2.68 27.94
CA SER A 511 23.14 2.76 29.15
C SER A 511 24.17 1.63 29.25
N LEU A 512 23.92 0.53 28.54
CA LEU A 512 24.76 -0.66 28.46
C LEU A 512 25.54 -0.77 27.14
N VAL A 513 25.33 0.12 26.16
CA VAL A 513 25.88 0.01 24.79
C VAL A 513 27.40 -0.02 24.81
N ASP A 514 28.06 0.72 25.69
CA ASP A 514 29.53 0.68 25.82
C ASP A 514 30.02 -0.69 26.35
N ARG A 515 29.31 -1.27 27.34
CA ARG A 515 29.60 -2.63 27.85
C ARG A 515 29.25 -3.71 26.82
N ILE A 516 28.15 -3.53 26.08
CA ILE A 516 27.65 -4.44 25.04
C ILE A 516 28.56 -4.44 23.82
N GLY A 517 29.05 -3.27 23.37
CA GLY A 517 30.02 -3.15 22.29
C GLY A 517 31.36 -3.82 22.61
N GLN A 518 31.73 -3.92 23.89
CA GLN A 518 32.91 -4.65 24.36
C GLN A 518 32.67 -6.17 24.47
N GLN A 519 31.44 -6.61 24.71
CA GLN A 519 31.09 -8.03 24.93
C GLN A 519 30.17 -8.62 23.84
N TRP A 520 30.11 -8.01 22.66
CA TRP A 520 29.20 -8.40 21.56
C TRP A 520 29.24 -9.90 21.23
N GLU A 521 30.41 -10.54 21.30
CA GLU A 521 30.54 -11.98 21.03
C GLU A 521 29.80 -12.87 22.04
N HIS A 522 29.65 -12.43 23.29
CA HIS A 522 29.05 -13.21 24.39
C HIS A 522 27.54 -13.01 24.58
N ILE A 523 26.93 -12.10 23.81
CA ILE A 523 25.49 -11.79 23.94
C ILE A 523 24.65 -12.87 23.25
N PRO A 524 23.55 -13.34 23.88
CA PRO A 524 22.58 -14.24 23.25
C PRO A 524 22.04 -13.70 21.92
N PHE A 525 21.77 -14.58 20.97
CA PHE A 525 21.29 -14.19 19.63
C PHE A 525 19.96 -13.43 19.67
N THR A 526 19.06 -13.78 20.59
CA THR A 526 17.77 -13.08 20.81
C THR A 526 17.97 -11.62 21.15
N ASP A 527 18.99 -11.33 21.95
CA ASP A 527 19.25 -9.99 22.47
C ASP A 527 19.99 -9.15 21.42
N LYS A 528 20.89 -9.80 20.64
CA LYS A 528 21.48 -9.19 19.43
C LYS A 528 20.41 -8.76 18.43
N GLN A 529 19.40 -9.62 18.20
CA GLN A 529 18.28 -9.32 17.32
C GLN A 529 17.42 -8.18 17.86
N ALA A 530 17.10 -8.18 19.15
CA ALA A 530 16.37 -7.09 19.78
C ALA A 530 17.14 -5.75 19.69
N LEU A 531 18.46 -5.77 19.88
CA LEU A 531 19.33 -4.60 19.71
C LEU A 531 19.34 -4.09 18.27
N ALA A 532 19.46 -4.99 17.29
CA ALA A 532 19.41 -4.62 15.88
C ALA A 532 18.05 -4.01 15.51
N ASP A 533 16.94 -4.61 15.95
CA ASP A 533 15.58 -4.11 15.72
C ASP A 533 15.35 -2.73 16.36
N ALA A 534 16.09 -2.41 17.42
CA ALA A 534 15.92 -1.19 18.17
C ALA A 534 16.86 -0.05 17.71
N LEU A 535 18.05 -0.37 17.23
CA LEU A 535 19.08 0.59 16.77
C LEU A 535 19.03 0.87 15.26
N ILE A 536 18.32 0.04 14.50
CA ILE A 536 18.24 0.12 13.04
C ILE A 536 16.81 0.46 12.63
N LYS A 537 16.65 1.57 11.91
CA LYS A 537 15.36 2.02 11.38
C LYS A 537 14.93 1.17 10.19
N GLY A 538 15.89 0.78 9.34
CA GLY A 538 15.65 -0.10 8.21
C GLY A 538 16.94 -0.53 7.54
N VAL A 539 16.96 -1.74 6.99
CA VAL A 539 18.06 -2.23 6.15
C VAL A 539 17.51 -2.53 4.76
N TYR A 540 18.11 -1.99 3.72
CA TYR A 540 17.69 -2.21 2.35
C TYR A 540 18.76 -2.98 1.59
N LEU A 541 18.36 -4.13 1.04
CA LEU A 541 19.21 -4.98 0.22
C LEU A 541 18.67 -4.98 -1.21
N ASP A 542 19.47 -4.48 -2.15
CA ASP A 542 19.13 -4.40 -3.57
C ASP A 542 20.22 -5.06 -4.42
N GLU A 543 19.84 -5.63 -5.56
CA GLU A 543 20.78 -6.22 -6.52
C GLU A 543 21.17 -5.17 -7.56
N MET A 544 22.46 -4.86 -7.66
CA MET A 544 22.98 -3.94 -8.68
C MET A 544 23.38 -4.69 -9.94
N THR A 545 24.05 -5.83 -9.77
CA THR A 545 24.50 -6.69 -10.85
C THR A 545 24.43 -8.16 -10.46
N ALA A 546 24.77 -9.04 -11.40
CA ALA A 546 24.82 -10.48 -11.14
C ALA A 546 25.72 -10.84 -9.94
N HIS A 547 26.75 -10.07 -9.59
CA HIS A 547 27.62 -10.35 -8.44
C HIS A 547 27.68 -9.26 -7.37
N TRP A 548 27.10 -8.07 -7.60
CA TRP A 548 27.11 -6.98 -6.62
C TRP A 548 25.73 -6.70 -6.04
N LEU A 549 25.68 -6.65 -4.72
CA LEU A 549 24.51 -6.22 -3.95
C LEU A 549 24.80 -4.87 -3.30
N ARG A 550 23.82 -3.98 -3.26
CA ARG A 550 23.84 -2.75 -2.47
C ARG A 550 23.12 -3.01 -1.16
N LEU A 551 23.81 -2.74 -0.06
CA LEU A 551 23.27 -2.78 1.28
C LEU A 551 23.25 -1.36 1.83
N GLU A 552 22.07 -0.84 2.16
CA GLU A 552 21.90 0.45 2.81
C GLU A 552 21.33 0.24 4.22
N VAL A 553 21.92 0.87 5.21
CA VAL A 553 21.46 0.84 6.60
C VAL A 553 21.03 2.24 6.99
N GLU A 554 19.75 2.39 7.29
CA GLU A 554 19.22 3.56 7.99
C GLU A 554 19.28 3.30 9.49
N TRP A 555 20.16 4.03 10.18
CA TRP A 555 20.27 3.96 11.64
C TRP A 555 19.13 4.74 12.31
N MET A 556 18.77 4.35 13.53
CA MET A 556 17.81 5.11 14.35
C MET A 556 18.40 6.44 14.84
N ASP A 557 19.73 6.52 15.00
CA ASP A 557 20.43 7.75 15.36
C ASP A 557 20.52 8.71 14.17
N PRO A 558 19.95 9.93 14.27
CA PRO A 558 20.11 10.96 13.25
C PRO A 558 21.57 11.33 12.95
N GLN A 559 22.50 11.17 13.90
CA GLN A 559 23.93 11.46 13.72
C GLN A 559 24.66 10.42 12.88
N TRP A 560 24.23 9.15 12.93
CA TRP A 560 24.85 8.06 12.15
C TRP A 560 24.45 8.10 10.67
N GLN A 561 23.42 8.88 10.33
CA GLN A 561 22.90 9.08 8.97
C GLN A 561 22.55 7.74 8.28
N THR A 562 22.39 7.74 6.95
CA THR A 562 22.24 6.50 6.18
C THR A 562 23.61 6.08 5.66
N GLU A 563 23.97 4.82 5.84
CA GLU A 563 25.22 4.28 5.32
C GLU A 563 24.97 3.24 4.23
N ARG A 564 25.85 3.20 3.24
CA ARG A 564 25.79 2.29 2.10
C ARG A 564 27.08 1.49 1.99
N VAL A 565 26.95 0.23 1.60
CA VAL A 565 28.08 -0.63 1.22
C VAL A 565 27.70 -1.53 0.04
N TYR A 566 28.69 -1.90 -0.77
CA TYR A 566 28.53 -2.88 -1.85
C TYR A 566 29.14 -4.21 -1.45
N VAL A 567 28.38 -5.29 -1.59
CA VAL A 567 28.76 -6.64 -1.18
C VAL A 567 28.91 -7.52 -2.43
N PHE A 568 30.07 -8.17 -2.56
CA PHE A 568 30.34 -9.09 -3.67
C PHE A 568 29.89 -10.51 -3.31
N ARG A 569 29.17 -11.17 -4.20
CA ARG A 569 28.82 -12.60 -4.11
C ARG A 569 29.57 -13.38 -5.17
N SER A 570 30.21 -14.47 -4.77
CA SER A 570 30.96 -15.36 -5.67
C SER A 570 30.07 -16.16 -6.62
N GLY A 571 28.80 -16.37 -6.27
CA GLY A 571 27.80 -17.02 -7.12
C GLY A 571 26.75 -16.02 -7.59
N GLY A 572 26.63 -15.83 -8.91
CA GLY A 572 25.67 -14.89 -9.46
C GLY A 572 24.20 -15.26 -9.25
N ALA A 573 23.30 -14.27 -9.21
CA ALA A 573 21.85 -14.46 -8.98
C ALA A 573 21.19 -15.45 -9.96
N HIS A 574 21.53 -15.33 -11.25
CA HIS A 574 20.81 -15.99 -12.32
C HIS A 574 21.30 -17.43 -12.54
N LYS A 575 20.74 -18.41 -11.83
CA LYS A 575 21.08 -19.83 -12.06
C LYS A 575 20.47 -20.43 -13.32
N THR A 576 19.40 -19.81 -13.86
CA THR A 576 18.67 -20.29 -15.04
C THR A 576 19.23 -19.64 -16.31
N TRP A 577 19.44 -20.44 -17.35
CA TRP A 577 19.85 -20.01 -18.69
C TRP A 577 18.65 -20.03 -19.63
N THR A 578 18.51 -19.00 -20.45
CA THR A 578 17.49 -18.91 -21.49
C THR A 578 17.91 -19.66 -22.75
N ASP A 579 16.95 -20.02 -23.60
CA ASP A 579 17.22 -20.72 -24.87
C ASP A 579 18.04 -19.85 -25.82
N GLU A 580 17.82 -18.52 -25.82
CA GLU A 580 18.62 -17.55 -26.56
C GLU A 580 20.08 -17.54 -26.09
N GLU A 581 20.32 -17.49 -24.77
CA GLU A 581 21.69 -17.56 -24.22
C GLU A 581 22.37 -18.91 -24.56
N ASN A 582 21.62 -20.01 -24.52
CA ASN A 582 22.14 -21.34 -24.88
C ASN A 582 22.48 -21.43 -26.38
N ALA A 583 21.68 -20.82 -27.25
CA ALA A 583 21.96 -20.74 -28.68
C ALA A 583 23.25 -19.94 -28.95
N ILE A 584 23.40 -18.79 -28.29
CA ILE A 584 24.62 -17.97 -28.37
C ILE A 584 25.86 -18.78 -27.97
N ILE A 585 25.79 -19.56 -26.89
CA ILE A 585 26.89 -20.44 -26.48
C ILE A 585 27.14 -21.53 -27.54
N THR A 586 26.10 -22.19 -28.03
CA THR A 586 26.25 -23.30 -28.98
C THR A 586 26.89 -22.85 -30.29
N ASP A 587 26.49 -21.68 -30.79
CA ASP A 587 26.94 -21.17 -32.09
C ASP A 587 28.33 -20.52 -32.03
N LEU A 588 28.64 -19.78 -30.95
CA LEU A 588 29.81 -18.92 -30.90
C LEU A 588 30.98 -19.51 -30.10
N PHE A 589 30.73 -20.43 -29.16
CA PHE A 589 31.75 -20.89 -28.20
C PHE A 589 32.93 -21.63 -28.84
N LEU A 590 32.74 -22.22 -30.02
CA LEU A 590 33.76 -22.99 -30.73
C LEU A 590 34.89 -22.13 -31.30
N THR A 591 34.54 -21.01 -31.93
CA THR A 591 35.44 -20.21 -32.79
C THR A 591 35.61 -18.77 -32.34
N THR A 592 34.76 -18.26 -31.45
CA THR A 592 34.74 -16.84 -31.09
C THR A 592 35.66 -16.57 -29.88
N PRO A 593 36.46 -15.48 -29.91
CA PRO A 593 37.21 -15.00 -28.76
C PRO A 593 36.34 -14.74 -27.52
N ARG A 594 36.99 -14.67 -26.36
CA ARG A 594 36.32 -14.52 -25.05
C ARG A 594 35.53 -13.20 -24.94
N GLU A 595 36.10 -12.11 -25.41
CA GLU A 595 35.53 -10.76 -25.31
C GLU A 595 34.21 -10.61 -26.06
N ASP A 596 34.12 -11.12 -27.28
CA ASP A 596 32.91 -11.04 -28.11
C ASP A 596 31.76 -11.87 -27.53
N ILE A 597 32.07 -13.01 -26.90
CA ILE A 597 31.06 -13.83 -26.21
C ILE A 597 30.56 -13.10 -24.96
N LEU A 598 31.46 -12.50 -24.18
CA LEU A 598 31.09 -11.70 -23.01
C LEU A 598 30.29 -10.46 -23.38
N ALA A 599 30.58 -9.82 -24.52
CA ALA A 599 29.81 -8.69 -25.04
C ALA A 599 28.36 -9.07 -25.39
N LYS A 600 28.13 -10.31 -25.86
CA LYS A 600 26.78 -10.83 -26.14
C LYS A 600 26.06 -11.38 -24.91
N LEU A 601 26.80 -11.72 -23.85
CA LEU A 601 26.26 -12.25 -22.59
C LEU A 601 26.73 -11.38 -21.40
N PRO A 602 26.37 -10.08 -21.36
CA PRO A 602 27.02 -9.12 -20.46
C PRO A 602 26.76 -9.39 -18.96
N ARG A 603 25.68 -10.12 -18.64
CA ARG A 603 25.30 -10.53 -17.28
C ARG A 603 25.94 -11.84 -16.79
N ARG A 604 26.70 -12.52 -17.65
CA ARG A 604 27.27 -13.85 -17.35
C ARG A 604 28.78 -13.75 -17.19
N SER A 605 29.31 -14.33 -16.11
CA SER A 605 30.75 -14.47 -15.95
C SER A 605 31.30 -15.56 -16.86
N TRP A 606 32.59 -15.46 -17.20
CA TRP A 606 33.25 -16.45 -18.05
C TRP A 606 33.21 -17.85 -17.44
N ALA A 607 33.44 -17.96 -16.13
CA ALA A 607 33.34 -19.21 -15.39
C ALA A 607 31.95 -19.85 -15.51
N ALA A 608 30.88 -19.05 -15.47
CA ALA A 608 29.51 -19.56 -15.65
C ALA A 608 29.28 -20.07 -17.07
N ILE A 609 29.77 -19.36 -18.09
CA ILE A 609 29.69 -19.75 -19.51
C ILE A 609 30.44 -21.07 -19.74
N LEU A 610 31.64 -21.25 -19.18
CA LEU A 610 32.40 -22.51 -19.30
C LEU A 610 31.63 -23.70 -18.72
N VAL A 611 30.99 -23.53 -17.55
CA VAL A 611 30.18 -24.58 -16.93
C VAL A 611 28.96 -24.91 -17.78
N GLN A 612 28.29 -23.90 -18.34
CA GLN A 612 27.12 -24.11 -19.19
C GLN A 612 27.48 -24.74 -20.55
N ALA A 613 28.57 -24.32 -21.18
CA ALA A 613 29.07 -24.90 -22.42
C ALA A 613 29.38 -26.40 -22.27
N ARG A 614 29.95 -26.82 -21.12
CA ARG A 614 30.15 -28.24 -20.82
C ARG A 614 28.84 -29.02 -20.73
N LYS A 615 27.79 -28.43 -20.13
CA LYS A 615 26.45 -29.04 -20.06
C LYS A 615 25.81 -29.17 -21.44
N LEU A 616 26.04 -28.20 -22.32
CA LEU A 616 25.58 -28.20 -23.71
C LEU A 616 26.49 -29.02 -24.64
N GLN A 617 27.55 -29.66 -24.12
CA GLN A 617 28.55 -30.41 -24.89
C GLN A 617 29.23 -29.59 -26.01
N ALA A 618 29.33 -28.27 -25.83
CA ALA A 618 30.03 -27.39 -26.77
C ALA A 618 31.54 -27.40 -26.51
N HIS A 619 32.33 -27.58 -27.57
CA HIS A 619 33.80 -27.63 -27.50
C HIS A 619 34.43 -26.29 -27.93
N ARG A 620 35.61 -25.96 -27.40
CA ARG A 620 36.35 -24.73 -27.72
C ARG A 620 37.66 -25.06 -28.45
N LYS A 621 38.01 -24.33 -29.52
CA LYS A 621 39.32 -24.47 -30.20
C LYS A 621 40.47 -23.97 -29.30
N ARG A 622 41.58 -24.71 -29.28
CA ARG A 622 42.74 -24.46 -28.39
C ARG A 622 43.59 -23.22 -28.73
N ASN A 623 43.43 -22.65 -29.93
CA ASN A 623 44.31 -21.58 -30.45
C ASN A 623 43.65 -20.19 -30.50
N LEU A 624 42.63 -19.94 -29.67
CA LEU A 624 41.99 -18.61 -29.60
C LEU A 624 42.75 -17.72 -28.61
N ILE A 625 43.46 -16.73 -29.13
CA ILE A 625 44.11 -15.70 -28.31
C ILE A 625 43.01 -14.80 -27.73
N SER A 626 43.05 -14.57 -26.42
CA SER A 626 42.13 -13.68 -25.71
C SER A 626 42.93 -12.52 -25.13
N LEU A 627 42.62 -11.29 -25.54
CA LEU A 627 43.17 -10.05 -24.98
C LEU A 627 42.30 -9.50 -23.83
N CYS A 628 41.29 -10.26 -23.40
CA CYS A 628 40.34 -9.83 -22.39
C CYS A 628 40.97 -9.83 -20.98
N ASP A 629 41.26 -8.64 -20.47
CA ASP A 629 41.79 -8.39 -19.11
C ASP A 629 40.76 -8.55 -17.99
N ILE A 630 39.54 -8.97 -18.31
CA ILE A 630 38.47 -9.15 -17.32
C ILE A 630 38.72 -10.47 -16.56
N PRO A 631 38.64 -10.51 -15.23
CA PRO A 631 38.71 -11.75 -14.46
C PRO A 631 37.63 -12.77 -14.87
N GLU A 632 37.91 -14.07 -14.78
CA GLU A 632 36.94 -15.11 -15.19
C GLU A 632 35.66 -15.14 -14.34
N THR A 633 35.74 -14.60 -13.13
CA THR A 633 34.67 -14.55 -12.13
C THR A 633 33.72 -13.37 -12.32
N LEU A 634 34.13 -12.32 -13.04
CA LEU A 634 33.33 -11.12 -13.26
C LEU A 634 32.59 -11.17 -14.61
N SER A 635 31.43 -10.51 -14.66
CA SER A 635 30.69 -10.24 -15.89
C SER A 635 30.98 -8.84 -16.43
N MET A 636 30.58 -8.54 -17.67
CA MET A 636 30.75 -7.20 -18.25
C MET A 636 29.96 -6.15 -17.46
N ASP A 637 28.76 -6.49 -17.00
CA ASP A 637 27.94 -5.62 -16.16
C ASP A 637 28.63 -5.32 -14.83
N ASP A 638 29.31 -6.31 -14.22
CA ASP A 638 30.08 -6.08 -13.00
C ASP A 638 31.24 -5.11 -13.25
N VAL A 639 31.96 -5.26 -14.36
CA VAL A 639 33.08 -4.35 -14.71
C VAL A 639 32.58 -2.93 -14.96
N ALA A 640 31.47 -2.77 -15.67
CA ALA A 640 30.87 -1.46 -15.92
C ALA A 640 30.40 -0.81 -14.61
N PHE A 641 29.76 -1.59 -13.74
CA PHE A 641 29.33 -1.13 -12.41
C PHE A 641 30.51 -0.73 -11.52
N MET A 642 31.54 -1.58 -11.43
CA MET A 642 32.75 -1.33 -10.65
C MET A 642 33.46 -0.04 -11.11
N LYS A 643 33.56 0.20 -12.43
CA LYS A 643 34.10 1.46 -12.96
C LYS A 643 33.24 2.68 -12.62
N GLY A 644 31.91 2.53 -12.60
CA GLY A 644 30.98 3.61 -12.27
C GLY A 644 31.01 4.02 -10.80
N VAL A 645 31.45 3.12 -9.91
CA VAL A 645 31.49 3.29 -8.45
C VAL A 645 32.94 3.34 -7.92
N ASP A 646 33.93 3.34 -8.80
CA ASP A 646 35.37 3.38 -8.49
C ASP A 646 35.88 2.19 -7.63
N ILE A 647 35.32 1.00 -7.86
CA ILE A 647 35.73 -0.24 -7.21
C ILE A 647 36.87 -0.90 -8.03
N PRO A 648 38.04 -1.21 -7.43
CA PRO A 648 39.13 -1.89 -8.12
C PRO A 648 38.74 -3.31 -8.55
N LEU A 649 39.11 -3.71 -9.77
CA LEU A 649 38.73 -4.99 -10.41
C LEU A 649 39.18 -6.26 -9.66
N GLY A 650 40.07 -6.13 -8.67
CA GLY A 650 40.52 -7.22 -7.80
C GLY A 650 39.76 -7.34 -6.47
N GLU A 651 38.82 -6.45 -6.17
CA GLU A 651 38.06 -6.47 -4.92
C GLU A 651 36.89 -7.46 -5.01
N THR A 652 36.95 -8.53 -4.21
CA THR A 652 36.01 -9.67 -4.27
C THR A 652 35.34 -9.98 -2.94
N SER A 653 35.19 -8.99 -2.06
CA SER A 653 34.61 -9.17 -0.72
C SER A 653 33.51 -8.13 -0.42
N CYS A 654 33.88 -6.99 0.14
CA CYS A 654 32.98 -5.90 0.47
C CYS A 654 33.71 -4.60 0.19
N HIS A 655 33.02 -3.64 -0.41
CA HIS A 655 33.58 -2.32 -0.64
C HIS A 655 33.54 -1.46 0.64
N LYS A 656 34.01 -0.21 0.56
CA LYS A 656 34.02 0.72 1.67
C LYS A 656 32.60 1.18 2.02
N TRP A 657 32.36 1.40 3.31
CA TRP A 657 31.14 2.06 3.78
C TRP A 657 31.16 3.53 3.40
N GLU A 658 30.08 4.00 2.80
CA GLU A 658 29.87 5.38 2.41
C GLU A 658 28.71 5.97 3.21
N THR A 659 28.90 7.15 3.77
CA THR A 659 27.82 7.87 4.45
C THR A 659 27.06 8.71 3.42
N LEU A 660 25.77 8.44 3.25
CA LEU A 660 24.89 9.19 2.37
C LEU A 660 24.38 10.43 3.12
N HIS A 661 24.84 11.61 2.70
CA HIS A 661 24.22 12.87 3.11
C HIS A 661 22.91 13.03 2.34
N LEU A 662 21.79 12.63 2.95
CA LEU A 662 20.48 13.04 2.45
C LEU A 662 20.41 14.58 2.55
N PRO A 663 20.17 15.31 1.44
CA PRO A 663 19.89 16.73 1.55
C PRO A 663 18.67 16.87 2.46
N ARG A 664 18.78 17.71 3.50
CA ARG A 664 17.65 18.06 4.35
C ARG A 664 16.49 18.46 3.43
N PRO A 665 15.26 17.97 3.64
CA PRO A 665 14.11 18.56 2.98
C PRO A 665 14.17 20.06 3.28
N LEU A 666 14.21 20.87 2.23
CA LEU A 666 14.13 22.32 2.36
C LEU A 666 12.87 22.62 3.17
N VAL A 667 13.10 23.25 4.32
CA VAL A 667 12.09 23.63 5.33
C VAL A 667 11.03 24.51 4.70
#